data_AF-A0A8C1UXP2-F1
#
_entry.id   AF-A0A8C1UXP2-F1
#
_cell.length_a   1.000
_cell.length_b   1.000
_cell.length_c   1.000
_cell.angle_alpha   90.00
_cell.angle_beta   90.00
_cell.angle_gamma   90.00
#
_symmetry.space_group_name_H-M   'P 1'
#
loop_
_entity.id
_entity.type
_entity.pdbx_description
1 polymer ?
#
loop_
_entity_poly.entity_id
_entity_poly.type
_entity_poly.pdbx_seq_one_letter_code
_entity_poly.pdbx_strand_id
1 'polypeptide(L)'
;MDRFHLIDIWREKNVDDIVYTWSNKDGSRRSRIDFWLVSNHFDENNILVNVLPTPLTDHKAILITINISPNTNCNKYNSYWKMNSSLLKLSAVRQELGKLINYYWIKAKKEGLFCHNWELLKFEIGKYLRKFSSTLVKSQRLMEEKVVSEILAISNISVVDLVEGQRLRLTELQNELDNMYKMRAQGAFIRSRQKWLEHGEQMSAYFFNLEKSRAKLNSVSKMNINGSITDNVDTISRFCYDYYSKLYTSKFSEHDMTSFCKQLKNVKTITEEDQKLCDSPITITEIKQAIELLKCNKSPGNDGITTEFYKQFSEILAPFLFEVYSESLQYSQLPTTMTQGIICLIPKPKKDVLLIDNWRPISLLNNDYKIFAQVFAQRFKLVLDSIIDENQSGFMRNRHICNNIRLIFDLIDYSDLIKDDSFILFLDFFKAFDSVEHPFIFYCLEHFGFGAYFCNAMKTLYAGGNSSVKLNNGTTQRFDLERGVRQGCPVSVYLFLIVAQVFCHFIKSSNLKGIQVEERSILISQLADDTALFLKNVDQIQSAVKIIEVFSSASGLCLNLQKCELFALKSCHYRNICNIPVKDSLTYLGMVITKNEQERISQNFDPVIKKVKNRFNIWLQRDLSLKGRVLLAKAEGISRLTYIASSIHSDNKINKIIDQIMLNFLWKNRIHYIRKSVIVNSYKNGGLDYLDFSTLNNTFKINWLKYFLNNTDSMWNMISKSVFDKLGGLSFLLMCDYRIEKLPVKLSAFHRQALLAWKLIYKHNFSPHHYYIWNNCNILYKHKSIFLKTWFDEGILVVGQLLNYQGYLMTYDEFLSYFNLPVSPKEFASVIGAISLSVVSLCRGISYSKRVSLLQLADTICGKVCFSTSKNNKAIRSLFQKELVSKPHVISYWPRFIGTINWNKVWLLPNKYIITNKVKEISFKILHKFYPAKHFLSKFNKDIDVNC
;
A
#
# COMPACT_ATOMS: atom_id res chain seq x y z
N MET A 1 -22.60 -41.39 21.25
CA MET A 1 -23.74 -40.44 21.30
C MET A 1 -24.16 -40.20 22.74
N ASP A 2 -24.25 -41.26 23.54
CA ASP A 2 -24.63 -41.24 24.97
C ASP A 2 -23.79 -40.28 25.83
N ARG A 3 -22.47 -40.23 25.63
CA ARG A 3 -21.57 -39.30 26.35
C ARG A 3 -21.94 -37.81 26.19
N PHE A 4 -22.59 -37.44 25.10
CA PHE A 4 -22.94 -36.05 24.79
C PHE A 4 -24.45 -35.78 24.85
N HIS A 5 -25.24 -36.74 25.35
CA HIS A 5 -26.71 -36.64 25.39
C HIS A 5 -27.33 -36.27 24.04
N LEU A 6 -26.77 -36.84 22.95
CA LEU A 6 -27.26 -36.65 21.59
C LEU A 6 -28.04 -37.88 21.13
N ILE A 7 -29.16 -37.66 20.45
CA ILE A 7 -29.97 -38.69 19.80
C ILE A 7 -29.99 -38.46 18.29
N ASP A 8 -30.12 -39.54 17.51
CA ASP A 8 -30.45 -39.44 16.08
C ASP A 8 -31.96 -39.28 15.94
N ILE A 9 -32.44 -38.04 15.96
CA ILE A 9 -33.88 -37.71 15.97
C ILE A 9 -34.62 -38.22 14.74
N TRP A 10 -33.92 -38.52 13.64
CA TRP A 10 -34.57 -39.13 12.48
C TRP A 10 -34.96 -40.58 12.74
N ARG A 11 -34.15 -41.35 13.50
CA ARG A 11 -34.53 -42.71 13.91
C ARG A 11 -35.68 -42.71 14.91
N GLU A 12 -35.67 -41.79 15.86
CA GLU A 12 -36.75 -41.68 16.85
C GLU A 12 -38.09 -41.37 16.17
N LYS A 13 -38.08 -40.51 15.14
CA LYS A 13 -39.30 -40.12 14.43
C LYS A 13 -39.75 -41.07 13.32
N ASN A 14 -38.84 -41.85 12.75
CA ASN A 14 -39.12 -42.71 11.60
C ASN A 14 -38.52 -44.10 11.86
N VAL A 15 -39.04 -44.78 12.88
CA VAL A 15 -38.52 -46.04 13.42
C VAL A 15 -38.50 -47.15 12.35
N ASP A 16 -39.55 -47.20 11.52
CA ASP A 16 -39.75 -48.26 10.51
C ASP A 16 -39.31 -47.85 9.09
N ASP A 17 -38.90 -46.59 8.89
CA ASP A 17 -38.52 -46.11 7.57
C ASP A 17 -37.04 -46.32 7.27
N ILE A 18 -36.75 -46.56 5.98
CA ILE A 18 -35.39 -46.71 5.47
C ILE A 18 -35.10 -45.55 4.52
N VAL A 19 -34.17 -44.68 4.91
CA VAL A 19 -33.68 -43.59 4.05
C VAL A 19 -32.16 -43.64 3.91
N TYR A 20 -31.71 -43.53 2.67
CA TYR A 20 -30.29 -43.49 2.30
C TYR A 20 -29.81 -42.04 2.14
N THR A 21 -28.66 -41.73 2.73
CA THR A 21 -28.02 -40.41 2.63
C THR A 21 -26.86 -40.41 1.63
N TRP A 22 -26.49 -41.56 1.09
CA TRP A 22 -25.47 -41.71 0.06
C TRP A 22 -25.86 -42.77 -0.97
N SER A 23 -25.47 -42.54 -2.22
CA SER A 23 -25.59 -43.50 -3.32
C SER A 23 -24.41 -43.37 -4.29
N ASN A 24 -23.93 -44.48 -4.85
CA ASN A 24 -22.94 -44.42 -5.94
C ASN A 24 -23.52 -43.81 -7.23
N LYS A 25 -22.65 -43.43 -8.18
CA LYS A 25 -23.02 -42.68 -9.40
C LYS A 25 -24.07 -43.34 -10.29
N ASP A 26 -24.12 -44.67 -10.28
CA ASP A 26 -25.05 -45.52 -11.00
C ASP A 26 -26.26 -45.95 -10.15
N GLY A 27 -26.30 -45.56 -8.87
CA GLY A 27 -27.42 -45.80 -7.95
C GLY A 27 -27.58 -47.25 -7.47
N SER A 28 -26.68 -48.15 -7.88
CA SER A 28 -26.68 -49.59 -7.58
C SER A 28 -26.33 -49.94 -6.12
N ARG A 29 -25.68 -49.02 -5.39
CA ARG A 29 -25.37 -49.14 -3.96
C ARG A 29 -25.83 -47.90 -3.23
N ARG A 30 -26.53 -48.11 -2.13
CA ARG A 30 -27.05 -47.03 -1.27
C ARG A 30 -26.75 -47.35 0.18
N SER A 31 -26.37 -46.34 0.95
CA SER A 31 -26.20 -46.50 2.39
C SER A 31 -26.59 -45.22 3.12
N ARG A 32 -26.86 -45.35 4.41
CA ARG A 32 -27.05 -44.22 5.32
C ARG A 32 -25.77 -44.06 6.13
N ILE A 33 -24.99 -43.04 5.81
CA ILE A 33 -23.70 -42.75 6.46
C ILE A 33 -23.71 -41.43 7.24
N ASP A 34 -24.81 -40.70 7.22
CA ASP A 34 -24.98 -39.42 7.91
C ASP A 34 -26.03 -39.54 9.05
N PHE A 35 -25.84 -38.79 10.14
CA PHE A 35 -26.67 -38.81 11.36
C PHE A 35 -27.41 -37.49 11.60
N TRP A 36 -28.65 -37.53 12.12
CA TRP A 36 -29.41 -36.35 12.56
C TRP A 36 -29.26 -36.09 14.06
N LEU A 37 -28.10 -35.60 14.48
CA LEU A 37 -27.81 -35.44 15.92
C LEU A 37 -28.43 -34.17 16.50
N VAL A 38 -29.31 -34.33 17.49
CA VAL A 38 -29.84 -33.26 18.36
C VAL A 38 -29.68 -33.66 19.82
N SER A 39 -29.68 -32.70 20.74
CA SER A 39 -29.71 -33.01 22.16
C SER A 39 -31.05 -33.63 22.54
N ASN A 40 -31.05 -34.67 23.36
CA ASN A 40 -32.26 -35.30 23.91
C ASN A 40 -33.06 -34.37 24.85
N HIS A 41 -32.57 -33.16 25.14
CA HIS A 41 -33.29 -32.14 25.90
C HIS A 41 -34.24 -31.30 25.04
N PHE A 42 -34.15 -31.38 23.72
CA PHE A 42 -35.11 -30.71 22.85
C PHE A 42 -36.41 -31.50 22.78
N ASP A 43 -37.54 -30.79 22.85
CA ASP A 43 -38.84 -31.37 22.56
C ASP A 43 -38.88 -31.80 21.09
N GLU A 44 -39.06 -33.11 20.88
CA GLU A 44 -39.09 -33.73 19.56
C GLU A 44 -40.18 -33.14 18.68
N ASN A 45 -41.30 -32.67 19.24
CA ASN A 45 -42.41 -32.07 18.48
C ASN A 45 -42.01 -30.75 17.82
N ASN A 46 -41.00 -30.07 18.34
CA ASN A 46 -40.47 -28.82 17.77
C ASN A 46 -39.35 -29.05 16.75
N ILE A 47 -39.01 -30.31 16.45
CA ILE A 47 -37.95 -30.66 15.50
C ILE A 47 -38.54 -31.34 14.27
N LEU A 48 -38.36 -30.76 13.09
CA LEU A 48 -38.67 -31.42 11.82
C LEU A 48 -37.38 -31.92 11.19
N VAL A 49 -37.39 -33.17 10.71
CA VAL A 49 -36.24 -33.81 10.07
C VAL A 49 -36.60 -34.23 8.66
N ASN A 50 -35.72 -33.97 7.70
CA ASN A 50 -35.93 -34.36 6.32
C ASN A 50 -34.60 -34.62 5.59
N VAL A 51 -34.68 -35.27 4.43
CA VAL A 51 -33.57 -35.45 3.50
C VAL A 51 -33.84 -34.65 2.24
N LEU A 52 -32.90 -33.78 1.88
CA LEU A 52 -32.93 -32.99 0.67
C LEU A 52 -32.03 -33.66 -0.38
N PRO A 53 -32.52 -33.98 -1.59
CA PRO A 53 -31.64 -34.46 -2.64
C PRO A 53 -30.69 -33.32 -3.04
N THR A 54 -29.42 -33.64 -3.25
CA THR A 54 -28.41 -32.64 -3.58
C THR A 54 -27.84 -32.90 -4.97
N PRO A 55 -28.07 -32.01 -5.94
CA PRO A 55 -27.84 -32.33 -7.35
C PRO A 55 -26.38 -32.33 -7.80
N LEU A 56 -25.44 -31.98 -6.92
CA LEU A 56 -24.01 -31.85 -7.22
C LEU A 56 -23.12 -32.81 -6.39
N THR A 57 -23.74 -33.72 -5.63
CA THR A 57 -23.03 -34.68 -4.77
C THR A 57 -23.77 -36.01 -4.76
N ASP A 58 -23.00 -37.08 -4.54
CA ASP A 58 -23.44 -38.46 -4.28
C ASP A 58 -24.05 -38.66 -2.88
N HIS A 59 -24.01 -37.61 -2.03
CA HIS A 59 -24.76 -37.55 -0.78
C HIS A 59 -26.10 -36.84 -1.00
N LYS A 60 -27.04 -37.07 -0.08
CA LYS A 60 -28.22 -36.24 0.15
C LYS A 60 -27.99 -35.34 1.37
N ALA A 61 -28.46 -34.10 1.33
CA ALA A 61 -28.31 -33.19 2.46
C ALA A 61 -29.33 -33.52 3.57
N ILE A 62 -28.84 -33.52 4.80
CA ILE A 62 -29.64 -33.65 6.01
C ILE A 62 -30.23 -32.28 6.39
N LEU A 63 -31.55 -32.20 6.58
CA LEU A 63 -32.24 -31.03 7.11
C LEU A 63 -32.79 -31.33 8.52
N ILE A 64 -32.43 -30.48 9.47
CA ILE A 64 -33.04 -30.40 10.81
C ILE A 64 -33.57 -28.98 10.98
N THR A 65 -34.88 -28.84 11.17
CA THR A 65 -35.55 -27.57 11.47
C THR A 65 -35.99 -27.61 12.93
N ILE A 66 -35.51 -26.67 13.73
CA ILE A 66 -35.89 -26.57 15.15
C ILE A 66 -36.73 -25.29 15.31
N ASN A 67 -37.99 -25.46 15.67
CA ASN A 67 -38.90 -24.37 15.98
C ASN A 67 -38.65 -23.92 17.42
N ILE A 68 -37.81 -22.90 17.57
CA ILE A 68 -37.55 -22.25 18.85
C ILE A 68 -38.46 -21.02 18.90
N SER A 69 -39.42 -21.00 19.83
CA SER A 69 -40.27 -19.84 20.10
C SER A 69 -39.39 -18.60 20.32
N PRO A 70 -39.38 -17.61 19.42
CA PRO A 70 -38.55 -16.45 19.61
C PRO A 70 -39.19 -15.57 20.68
N ASN A 71 -38.39 -15.13 21.65
CA ASN A 71 -38.71 -13.96 22.45
C ASN A 71 -39.04 -12.81 21.47
N THR A 72 -40.23 -12.23 21.59
CA THR A 72 -40.90 -11.36 20.60
C THR A 72 -40.24 -9.99 20.37
N ASN A 73 -39.00 -9.78 20.80
CA ASN A 73 -38.25 -8.53 20.69
C ASN A 73 -37.07 -8.58 19.69
N CYS A 74 -37.19 -9.34 18.60
CA CYS A 74 -36.31 -9.12 17.44
C CYS A 74 -36.81 -7.90 16.66
N ASN A 75 -36.58 -6.71 17.21
CA ASN A 75 -36.76 -5.45 16.49
C ASN A 75 -36.06 -5.56 15.13
N LYS A 76 -36.80 -5.35 14.04
CA LYS A 76 -36.25 -5.29 12.68
C LYS A 76 -35.10 -4.29 12.68
N TYR A 77 -33.88 -4.81 12.63
CA TYR A 77 -32.66 -4.03 12.67
C TYR A 77 -32.64 -3.03 11.51
N ASN A 78 -32.69 -1.74 11.82
CA ASN A 78 -32.61 -0.67 10.83
C ASN A 78 -31.18 -0.56 10.31
N SER A 79 -30.81 -1.44 9.36
CA SER A 79 -29.60 -1.27 8.57
C SER A 79 -29.79 -0.12 7.58
N TYR A 80 -28.81 0.78 7.46
CA TYR A 80 -28.82 1.82 6.41
C TYR A 80 -28.92 1.18 5.02
N TRP A 81 -29.78 1.73 4.17
CA TRP A 81 -29.98 1.22 2.82
C TRP A 81 -28.75 1.47 1.97
N LYS A 82 -28.42 0.51 1.11
CA LYS A 82 -27.36 0.61 0.11
C LYS A 82 -27.88 0.13 -1.23
N MET A 83 -27.70 0.93 -2.26
CA MET A 83 -28.05 0.59 -3.63
C MET A 83 -27.27 -0.64 -4.10
N ASN A 84 -27.97 -1.57 -4.74
CA ASN A 84 -27.35 -2.66 -5.47
C ASN A 84 -26.94 -2.20 -6.87
N SER A 85 -25.65 -1.92 -7.06
CA SER A 85 -25.10 -1.43 -8.34
C SER A 85 -25.35 -2.38 -9.53
N SER A 86 -25.63 -3.67 -9.29
CA SER A 86 -25.95 -4.60 -10.39
C SER A 86 -27.26 -4.26 -11.10
N LEU A 87 -28.18 -3.55 -10.44
CA LEU A 87 -29.45 -3.13 -11.03
C LEU A 87 -29.27 -2.16 -12.19
N LEU A 88 -28.18 -1.39 -12.19
CA LEU A 88 -27.84 -0.46 -13.27
C LEU A 88 -27.51 -1.16 -14.59
N LYS A 89 -27.27 -2.49 -14.57
CA LYS A 89 -27.09 -3.28 -15.80
C LYS A 89 -28.41 -3.48 -16.56
N LEU A 90 -29.56 -3.36 -15.89
CA LEU A 90 -30.87 -3.57 -16.48
C LEU A 90 -31.30 -2.30 -17.23
N SER A 91 -31.64 -2.45 -18.52
CA SER A 91 -32.09 -1.34 -19.37
C SER A 91 -33.33 -0.64 -18.81
N ALA A 92 -34.32 -1.40 -18.34
CA ALA A 92 -35.55 -0.86 -17.74
C ALA A 92 -35.26 0.03 -16.52
N VAL A 93 -34.34 -0.39 -15.64
CA VAL A 93 -33.91 0.43 -14.49
C VAL A 93 -33.22 1.71 -14.98
N ARG A 94 -32.35 1.63 -15.98
CA ARG A 94 -31.67 2.82 -16.51
C ARG A 94 -32.63 3.83 -17.14
N GLN A 95 -33.63 3.37 -17.87
CA GLN A 95 -34.63 4.23 -18.50
C GLN A 95 -35.48 4.95 -17.44
N GLU A 96 -36.00 4.24 -16.44
CA GLU A 96 -36.80 4.86 -15.37
C GLU A 96 -36.00 5.85 -14.53
N LEU A 97 -34.76 5.52 -14.17
CA LEU A 97 -33.88 6.46 -13.48
C LEU A 97 -33.58 7.70 -14.33
N GLY A 98 -33.35 7.53 -15.65
CA GLY A 98 -33.17 8.64 -16.57
C GLY A 98 -34.39 9.57 -16.65
N LYS A 99 -35.61 9.01 -16.66
CA LYS A 99 -36.86 9.78 -16.62
C LYS A 99 -36.99 10.58 -15.32
N LEU A 100 -36.71 9.95 -14.18
CA LEU A 100 -36.74 10.62 -12.87
C LEU A 100 -35.75 11.78 -12.81
N ILE A 101 -34.51 11.57 -13.26
CA ILE A 101 -33.48 12.63 -13.30
C ILE A 101 -33.96 13.81 -14.16
N ASN A 102 -34.47 13.54 -15.36
CA ASN A 102 -34.95 14.59 -16.26
C ASN A 102 -36.17 15.35 -15.69
N TYR A 103 -37.11 14.64 -15.09
CA TYR A 103 -38.28 15.24 -14.44
C TYR A 103 -37.87 16.23 -13.35
N TYR A 104 -37.00 15.81 -12.42
CA TYR A 104 -36.54 16.65 -11.32
C TYR A 104 -35.63 17.79 -11.78
N TRP A 105 -34.87 17.60 -12.86
CA TRP A 105 -34.11 18.68 -13.49
C TRP A 105 -35.01 19.79 -14.05
N ILE A 106 -36.05 19.42 -14.81
CA ILE A 106 -37.02 20.39 -15.37
C ILE A 106 -37.77 21.10 -14.23
N LYS A 107 -38.18 20.34 -13.20
CA LYS A 107 -38.84 20.89 -12.01
C LYS A 107 -37.94 21.90 -11.28
N ALA A 108 -36.68 21.53 -11.03
CA ALA A 108 -35.71 22.41 -10.40
C ALA A 108 -35.52 23.73 -11.18
N LYS A 109 -35.41 23.65 -12.51
CA LYS A 109 -35.32 24.85 -13.35
C LYS A 109 -36.55 25.75 -13.28
N LYS A 110 -37.74 25.16 -13.22
CA LYS A 110 -39.00 25.92 -13.12
C LYS A 110 -39.13 26.62 -11.76
N GLU A 111 -38.68 25.97 -10.70
CA GLU A 111 -38.81 26.46 -9.32
C GLU A 111 -37.62 27.33 -8.88
N GLY A 112 -36.48 27.26 -9.55
CA GLY A 112 -35.23 27.92 -9.12
C GLY A 112 -34.60 27.32 -7.86
N LEU A 113 -35.01 26.10 -7.47
CA LEU A 113 -34.60 25.42 -6.24
C LEU A 113 -33.91 24.08 -6.56
N PHE A 114 -32.61 24.11 -6.84
CA PHE A 114 -31.85 22.92 -7.26
C PHE A 114 -31.49 22.01 -6.09
N CYS A 115 -31.05 22.58 -4.97
CA CYS A 115 -30.69 21.83 -3.76
C CYS A 115 -31.88 21.03 -3.22
N HIS A 116 -33.06 21.65 -3.15
CA HIS A 116 -34.29 21.00 -2.70
C HIS A 116 -34.70 19.84 -3.64
N ASN A 117 -34.75 20.10 -4.94
CA ASN A 117 -35.14 19.08 -5.93
C ASN A 117 -34.11 17.95 -6.06
N TRP A 118 -32.83 18.21 -5.77
CA TRP A 118 -31.80 17.18 -5.68
C TRP A 118 -32.05 16.19 -4.53
N GLU A 119 -32.44 16.68 -3.35
CA GLU A 119 -32.83 15.81 -2.23
C GLU A 119 -34.07 14.96 -2.54
N LEU A 120 -35.08 15.56 -3.17
CA LEU A 120 -36.29 14.84 -3.61
C LEU A 120 -35.96 13.75 -4.65
N LEU A 121 -35.09 14.06 -5.61
CA LEU A 121 -34.62 13.10 -6.61
C LEU A 121 -33.95 11.90 -5.93
N LYS A 122 -33.01 12.14 -5.00
CA LYS A 122 -32.32 11.06 -4.26
C LYS A 122 -33.33 10.18 -3.51
N PHE A 123 -34.33 10.79 -2.86
CA PHE A 123 -35.38 10.07 -2.15
C PHE A 123 -36.19 9.17 -3.09
N GLU A 124 -36.68 9.68 -4.22
CA GLU A 124 -37.49 8.92 -5.18
C GLU A 124 -36.68 7.80 -5.87
N ILE A 125 -35.40 8.06 -6.20
CA ILE A 125 -34.49 7.02 -6.69
C ILE A 125 -34.36 5.89 -5.66
N GLY A 126 -34.10 6.24 -4.39
CA GLY A 126 -33.98 5.26 -3.31
C GLY A 126 -35.27 4.47 -3.09
N LYS A 127 -36.44 5.11 -3.19
CA LYS A 127 -37.76 4.47 -3.09
C LYS A 127 -38.01 3.51 -4.25
N TYR A 128 -37.78 3.94 -5.49
CA TYR A 128 -37.92 3.10 -6.68
C TYR A 128 -37.03 1.86 -6.61
N LEU A 129 -35.74 2.04 -6.31
CA LEU A 129 -34.77 0.94 -6.27
C LEU A 129 -35.04 -0.04 -5.12
N ARG A 130 -35.53 0.43 -3.95
CA ARG A 130 -35.98 -0.45 -2.86
C ARG A 130 -37.15 -1.33 -3.29
N LYS A 131 -38.16 -0.73 -3.93
CA LYS A 131 -39.34 -1.47 -4.44
C LYS A 131 -38.91 -2.48 -5.50
N PHE A 132 -38.14 -2.05 -6.50
CA PHE A 132 -37.69 -2.91 -7.60
C PHE A 132 -36.81 -4.06 -7.12
N SER A 133 -35.84 -3.78 -6.24
CA SER A 133 -34.95 -4.82 -5.67
C SER A 133 -35.70 -5.84 -4.83
N SER A 134 -36.69 -5.41 -4.04
CA SER A 134 -37.54 -6.33 -3.27
C SER A 134 -38.31 -7.29 -4.18
N THR A 135 -38.92 -6.77 -5.24
CA THR A 135 -39.63 -7.59 -6.23
C THR A 135 -38.69 -8.56 -6.95
N LEU A 136 -37.50 -8.09 -7.36
CA LEU A 136 -36.49 -8.91 -8.03
C LEU A 136 -35.98 -10.05 -7.14
N VAL A 137 -35.73 -9.79 -5.86
CA VAL A 137 -35.27 -10.84 -4.92
C VAL A 137 -36.36 -11.90 -4.72
N LYS A 138 -37.63 -11.47 -4.63
CA LYS A 138 -38.77 -12.41 -4.54
C LYS A 138 -38.87 -13.28 -5.80
N SER A 139 -38.78 -12.68 -6.99
CA SER A 139 -38.84 -13.46 -8.24
C SER A 139 -37.65 -14.40 -8.42
N GLN A 140 -36.44 -13.98 -8.03
CA GLN A 140 -35.25 -14.83 -8.06
C GLN A 140 -35.33 -16.02 -7.10
N ARG A 141 -35.92 -15.84 -5.90
CA ARG A 141 -36.14 -16.95 -4.96
C ARG A 141 -37.14 -17.95 -5.52
N LEU A 142 -38.26 -17.48 -6.05
CA LEU A 142 -39.24 -18.35 -6.72
C LEU A 142 -38.64 -19.10 -7.89
N MET A 143 -37.74 -18.46 -8.66
CA MET A 143 -37.03 -19.11 -9.77
C MET A 143 -36.04 -20.16 -9.27
N GLU A 144 -35.28 -19.86 -8.22
CA GLU A 144 -34.37 -20.83 -7.57
C GLU A 144 -35.14 -22.04 -7.04
N GLU A 145 -36.26 -21.81 -6.33
CA GLU A 145 -37.13 -22.86 -5.82
C GLU A 145 -37.67 -23.73 -6.95
N LYS A 146 -38.09 -23.13 -8.07
CA LYS A 146 -38.52 -23.86 -9.27
C LYS A 146 -37.39 -24.69 -9.87
N VAL A 147 -36.23 -24.10 -10.15
CA VAL A 147 -35.06 -24.79 -10.71
C VAL A 147 -34.64 -25.94 -9.81
N VAL A 148 -34.55 -25.71 -8.49
CA VAL A 148 -34.24 -26.76 -7.52
C VAL A 148 -35.31 -27.85 -7.58
N SER A 149 -36.61 -27.51 -7.51
CA SER A 149 -37.70 -28.50 -7.54
C SER A 149 -37.71 -29.35 -8.81
N GLU A 150 -37.42 -28.77 -9.97
CA GLU A 150 -37.35 -29.48 -11.26
C GLU A 150 -36.13 -30.39 -11.31
N ILE A 151 -34.98 -29.92 -10.81
CA ILE A 151 -33.80 -30.76 -10.63
C ILE A 151 -34.10 -31.93 -9.68
N LEU A 152 -34.80 -31.69 -8.57
CA LEU A 152 -35.20 -32.74 -7.62
C LEU A 152 -36.12 -33.78 -8.28
N ALA A 153 -37.09 -33.33 -9.08
CA ALA A 153 -37.99 -34.20 -9.81
C ALA A 153 -37.25 -35.10 -10.80
N ILE A 154 -36.34 -34.55 -11.61
CA ILE A 154 -35.54 -35.31 -12.57
C ILE A 154 -34.55 -36.25 -11.86
N SER A 155 -33.96 -35.80 -10.74
CA SER A 155 -32.97 -36.60 -9.97
C SER A 155 -33.59 -37.77 -9.19
N ASN A 156 -34.91 -37.77 -9.01
CA ASN A 156 -35.63 -38.88 -8.37
C ASN A 156 -36.04 -40.00 -9.36
N ILE A 157 -35.84 -39.80 -10.68
CA ILE A 157 -36.08 -40.82 -11.70
C ILE A 157 -34.92 -41.82 -11.70
N SER A 158 -35.21 -43.12 -11.86
CA SER A 158 -34.19 -44.16 -11.96
C SER A 158 -33.27 -43.92 -13.15
N VAL A 159 -31.96 -44.22 -13.01
CA VAL A 159 -30.95 -44.08 -14.09
C VAL A 159 -31.33 -44.88 -15.34
N VAL A 160 -32.09 -45.96 -15.16
CA VAL A 160 -32.58 -46.85 -16.22
C VAL A 160 -33.74 -46.23 -17.02
N ASP A 161 -34.51 -45.32 -16.42
CA ASP A 161 -35.71 -44.69 -17.00
C ASP A 161 -35.44 -43.26 -17.52
N LEU A 162 -34.19 -42.78 -17.42
CA LEU A 162 -33.77 -41.42 -17.74
C LEU A 162 -33.52 -41.22 -19.26
N VAL A 163 -34.45 -40.54 -19.93
CA VAL A 163 -34.38 -40.23 -21.37
C VAL A 163 -33.33 -39.15 -21.68
N GLU A 164 -32.71 -39.20 -22.86
CA GLU A 164 -31.65 -38.26 -23.27
C GLU A 164 -32.05 -36.77 -23.15
N GLY A 165 -33.29 -36.43 -23.48
CA GLY A 165 -33.82 -35.06 -23.31
C GLY A 165 -33.87 -34.60 -21.84
N GLN A 166 -34.13 -35.50 -20.89
CA GLN A 166 -34.12 -35.19 -19.46
C GLN A 166 -32.70 -34.99 -18.93
N ARG A 167 -31.70 -35.71 -19.48
CA ARG A 167 -30.27 -35.51 -19.15
C ARG A 167 -29.75 -34.15 -19.61
N LEU A 168 -30.15 -33.74 -20.82
CA LEU A 168 -29.83 -32.40 -21.33
C LEU A 168 -30.46 -31.32 -20.45
N ARG A 169 -31.76 -31.45 -20.13
CA ARG A 169 -32.48 -30.53 -19.25
C ARG A 169 -31.88 -30.43 -17.85
N LEU A 170 -31.49 -31.57 -17.26
CA LEU A 170 -30.79 -31.60 -15.97
C LEU A 170 -29.48 -30.81 -16.02
N THR A 171 -28.70 -30.97 -17.10
CA THR A 171 -27.43 -30.25 -17.30
C THR A 171 -27.66 -28.75 -17.45
N GLU A 172 -28.71 -28.34 -18.18
CA GLU A 172 -29.12 -26.93 -18.31
C GLU A 172 -29.49 -26.32 -16.96
N LEU A 173 -30.35 -27.00 -16.20
CA LEU A 173 -30.81 -26.53 -14.87
C LEU A 173 -29.66 -26.45 -13.86
N GLN A 174 -28.74 -27.42 -13.87
CA GLN A 174 -27.53 -27.38 -13.04
C GLN A 174 -26.64 -26.18 -13.41
N ASN A 175 -26.47 -25.91 -14.71
CA ASN A 175 -25.73 -24.73 -15.17
C ASN A 175 -26.43 -23.41 -14.76
N GLU A 176 -27.76 -23.36 -14.80
CA GLU A 176 -28.55 -22.21 -14.35
C GLU A 176 -28.35 -21.95 -12.85
N LEU A 177 -28.47 -22.99 -12.02
CA LEU A 177 -28.23 -22.92 -10.57
C LEU A 177 -26.80 -22.48 -10.25
N ASP A 178 -25.81 -23.04 -10.95
CA ASP A 178 -24.41 -22.65 -10.83
C ASP A 178 -24.19 -21.17 -11.17
N ASN A 179 -24.86 -20.65 -12.19
CA ASN A 179 -24.80 -19.24 -12.54
C ASN A 179 -25.43 -18.34 -11.46
N MET A 180 -26.52 -18.77 -10.84
CA MET A 180 -27.12 -18.05 -9.70
C MET A 180 -26.15 -17.98 -8.50
N TYR A 181 -25.49 -19.10 -8.17
CA TYR A 181 -24.48 -19.14 -7.11
C TYR A 181 -23.22 -18.34 -7.44
N LYS A 182 -22.79 -18.33 -8.71
CA LYS A 182 -21.72 -17.44 -9.21
C LYS A 182 -22.05 -15.98 -8.93
N MET A 183 -23.27 -15.52 -9.23
CA MET A 183 -23.68 -14.14 -8.95
C MET A 183 -23.68 -13.82 -7.45
N ARG A 184 -24.19 -14.71 -6.59
CA ARG A 184 -24.16 -14.51 -5.13
C ARG A 184 -22.74 -14.40 -4.57
N ALA A 185 -21.84 -15.26 -5.04
CA ALA A 185 -20.44 -15.27 -4.64
C ALA A 185 -19.71 -13.97 -5.06
N GLN A 186 -20.01 -13.42 -6.25
CA GLN A 186 -19.48 -12.12 -6.66
C GLN A 186 -19.88 -11.01 -5.68
N GLY A 187 -21.14 -11.00 -5.22
CA GLY A 187 -21.59 -10.06 -4.20
C GLY A 187 -20.86 -10.22 -2.87
N ALA A 188 -20.71 -11.46 -2.38
CA ALA A 188 -19.97 -11.76 -1.16
C ALA A 188 -18.50 -11.35 -1.24
N PHE A 189 -17.88 -11.55 -2.40
CA PHE A 189 -16.51 -11.12 -2.65
C PHE A 189 -16.32 -9.61 -2.47
N ILE A 190 -17.19 -8.79 -3.09
CA ILE A 190 -17.15 -7.33 -2.96
C ILE A 190 -17.24 -6.92 -1.48
N ARG A 191 -18.14 -7.55 -0.72
CA ARG A 191 -18.32 -7.30 0.72
C ARG A 191 -17.15 -7.80 1.56
N SER A 192 -16.50 -8.89 1.14
CA SER A 192 -15.30 -9.42 1.79
C SER A 192 -14.08 -8.52 1.66
N ARG A 193 -14.06 -7.53 0.75
CA ARG A 193 -12.94 -6.58 0.48
C ARG A 193 -11.57 -7.23 0.15
N GLN A 194 -11.54 -8.37 -0.55
CA GLN A 194 -10.29 -9.00 -1.02
C GLN A 194 -9.95 -8.59 -2.46
N LYS A 195 -8.66 -8.57 -2.85
CA LYS A 195 -8.23 -8.22 -4.23
C LYS A 195 -8.08 -9.48 -5.10
N TRP A 196 -8.54 -9.38 -6.34
CA TRP A 196 -8.63 -10.46 -7.34
C TRP A 196 -7.26 -10.77 -7.96
N LEU A 197 -6.44 -11.62 -7.33
CA LEU A 197 -5.14 -12.03 -7.87
C LEU A 197 -5.29 -13.24 -8.79
N GLU A 198 -5.79 -12.90 -9.99
CA GLU A 198 -5.66 -13.61 -11.27
C GLU A 198 -6.48 -14.90 -11.52
N HIS A 199 -7.76 -14.94 -11.15
CA HIS A 199 -8.76 -16.02 -11.36
C HIS A 199 -8.80 -17.01 -10.19
N GLY A 200 -9.87 -16.92 -9.39
CA GLY A 200 -10.09 -17.79 -8.24
C GLY A 200 -10.08 -19.26 -8.62
N GLU A 201 -9.11 -20.00 -8.09
CA GLU A 201 -9.16 -21.47 -8.06
C GLU A 201 -10.30 -21.84 -7.07
N GLN A 202 -11.50 -21.93 -7.67
CA GLN A 202 -12.87 -22.17 -7.19
C GLN A 202 -13.51 -21.21 -6.16
N MET A 203 -14.81 -20.98 -6.36
CA MET A 203 -15.73 -20.32 -5.42
C MET A 203 -15.92 -21.22 -4.21
N SER A 204 -15.48 -20.78 -3.03
CA SER A 204 -15.46 -21.63 -1.83
C SER A 204 -16.11 -20.94 -0.64
N ALA A 205 -16.56 -21.75 0.32
CA ALA A 205 -17.04 -21.32 1.65
C ALA A 205 -16.08 -20.35 2.35
N TYR A 206 -14.78 -20.39 2.00
CA TYR A 206 -13.76 -19.46 2.49
C TYR A 206 -14.13 -17.98 2.30
N PHE A 207 -14.64 -17.56 1.14
CA PHE A 207 -14.96 -16.14 0.92
C PHE A 207 -16.13 -15.67 1.77
N PHE A 208 -17.14 -16.52 1.93
CA PHE A 208 -18.27 -16.25 2.83
C PHE A 208 -17.82 -16.22 4.30
N ASN A 209 -16.94 -17.14 4.71
CA ASN A 209 -16.38 -17.16 6.06
C ASN A 209 -15.46 -15.95 6.33
N LEU A 210 -14.70 -15.49 5.34
CA LEU A 210 -13.92 -14.25 5.43
C LEU A 210 -14.81 -13.01 5.56
N GLU A 211 -15.89 -12.94 4.79
CA GLU A 211 -16.88 -11.87 4.92
C GLU A 211 -17.46 -11.84 6.34
N LYS A 212 -17.93 -12.99 6.84
CA LYS A 212 -18.45 -13.15 8.21
C LYS A 212 -17.40 -12.77 9.26
N SER A 213 -16.15 -13.24 9.11
CA SER A 213 -15.05 -12.92 10.03
C SER A 213 -14.73 -11.43 10.04
N ARG A 214 -14.70 -10.75 8.88
CA ARG A 214 -14.50 -9.30 8.80
C ARG A 214 -15.66 -8.51 9.39
N ALA A 215 -16.89 -8.97 9.18
CA ALA A 215 -18.06 -8.37 9.82
C ALA A 215 -17.93 -8.44 11.35
N LYS A 216 -17.58 -9.62 11.90
CA LYS A 216 -17.36 -9.83 13.34
C LYS A 216 -16.19 -9.02 13.91
N LEU A 217 -15.11 -8.85 13.15
CA LEU A 217 -13.96 -8.05 13.61
C LEU A 217 -14.27 -6.55 13.65
N ASN A 218 -15.12 -6.06 12.75
CA ASN A 218 -15.48 -4.64 12.68
C ASN A 218 -16.73 -4.29 13.53
N SER A 219 -17.36 -5.28 14.17
CA SER A 219 -18.51 -5.08 15.05
C SER A 219 -18.07 -4.79 16.49
N VAL A 220 -18.52 -3.67 17.05
CA VAL A 220 -18.39 -3.39 18.48
C VAL A 220 -19.44 -4.23 19.21
N SER A 221 -19.00 -5.26 19.93
CA SER A 221 -19.89 -6.16 20.68
C SER A 221 -19.80 -5.97 22.19
N LYS A 222 -18.61 -5.67 22.69
CA LYS A 222 -18.33 -5.36 24.10
C LYS A 222 -17.40 -4.16 24.18
N MET A 223 -17.53 -3.36 25.24
CA MET A 223 -16.67 -2.22 25.49
C MET A 223 -16.39 -2.10 26.99
N ASN A 224 -15.17 -1.68 27.33
CA ASN A 224 -14.82 -1.29 28.69
C ASN A 224 -15.17 0.19 28.88
N ILE A 225 -16.13 0.45 29.76
CA ILE A 225 -16.60 1.78 30.13
C ILE A 225 -16.27 1.97 31.62
N ASN A 226 -15.38 2.92 31.90
CA ASN A 226 -14.95 3.29 33.26
C ASN A 226 -14.50 2.11 34.14
N GLY A 227 -13.84 1.10 33.56
CA GLY A 227 -13.36 -0.09 34.27
C GLY A 227 -14.36 -1.26 34.30
N SER A 228 -15.59 -1.06 33.82
CA SER A 228 -16.62 -2.10 33.71
C SER A 228 -16.82 -2.54 32.26
N ILE A 229 -16.76 -3.85 32.00
CA ILE A 229 -17.02 -4.40 30.66
C ILE A 229 -18.52 -4.61 30.51
N THR A 230 -19.13 -3.96 29.52
CA THR A 230 -20.55 -4.12 29.19
C THR A 230 -20.74 -4.65 27.77
N ASP A 231 -21.79 -5.43 27.56
CA ASP A 231 -22.33 -5.84 26.26
C ASP A 231 -23.75 -5.29 26.02
N ASN A 232 -24.23 -4.41 26.92
CA ASN A 232 -25.51 -3.74 26.77
C ASN A 232 -25.44 -2.71 25.63
N VAL A 233 -26.29 -2.90 24.62
CA VAL A 233 -26.28 -2.12 23.37
C VAL A 233 -26.56 -0.64 23.60
N ASP A 234 -27.54 -0.31 24.45
CA ASP A 234 -27.93 1.08 24.70
C ASP A 234 -26.84 1.83 25.47
N THR A 235 -26.19 1.15 26.42
CA THR A 235 -25.06 1.71 27.19
C THR A 235 -23.87 1.99 26.28
N ILE A 236 -23.52 1.04 25.40
CA ILE A 236 -22.47 1.23 24.39
C ILE A 236 -22.82 2.37 23.42
N SER A 237 -24.09 2.44 23.00
CA SER A 237 -24.60 3.48 22.09
C SER A 237 -24.46 4.88 22.68
N ARG A 238 -24.92 5.09 23.92
CA ARG A 238 -24.78 6.37 24.63
C ARG A 238 -23.31 6.75 24.83
N PHE A 239 -22.50 5.81 25.31
CA PHE A 239 -21.06 6.07 25.51
C PHE A 239 -20.34 6.46 24.21
N CYS A 240 -20.63 5.79 23.09
CA CYS A 240 -20.07 6.16 21.79
C CYS A 240 -20.53 7.56 21.36
N TYR A 241 -21.81 7.89 21.56
CA TYR A 241 -22.35 9.22 21.29
C TYR A 241 -21.63 10.29 22.12
N ASP A 242 -21.59 10.14 23.45
CA ASP A 242 -20.99 11.11 24.37
C ASP A 242 -19.49 11.31 24.06
N TYR A 243 -18.78 10.21 23.82
CA TYR A 243 -17.35 10.24 23.50
C TYR A 243 -17.07 11.03 22.21
N TYR A 244 -17.77 10.72 21.11
CA TYR A 244 -17.51 11.37 19.83
C TYR A 244 -18.12 12.77 19.75
N SER A 245 -19.28 13.01 20.34
CA SER A 245 -19.86 14.35 20.46
C SER A 245 -18.86 15.28 21.16
N LYS A 246 -18.36 14.89 22.34
CA LYS A 246 -17.34 15.66 23.08
C LYS A 246 -16.01 15.80 22.32
N LEU A 247 -15.62 14.80 21.53
CA LEU A 247 -14.40 14.86 20.72
C LEU A 247 -14.50 15.94 19.64
N TYR A 248 -15.67 16.10 19.01
CA TYR A 248 -15.89 17.01 17.89
C TYR A 248 -16.51 18.37 18.29
N THR A 249 -16.82 18.60 19.56
CA THR A 249 -17.13 19.93 20.09
C THR A 249 -15.92 20.85 19.97
N SER A 250 -16.13 22.07 19.47
CA SER A 250 -15.07 23.07 19.31
C SER A 250 -14.54 23.52 20.67
N LYS A 251 -13.23 23.76 20.72
CA LYS A 251 -12.56 24.43 21.85
C LYS A 251 -11.83 25.69 21.38
N PHE A 252 -12.27 26.25 20.25
CA PHE A 252 -11.62 27.37 19.62
C PHE A 252 -11.62 28.62 20.53
N SER A 253 -10.49 29.31 20.55
CA SER A 253 -10.29 30.56 21.28
C SER A 253 -9.78 31.61 20.30
N GLU A 254 -10.59 32.64 20.04
CA GLU A 254 -10.22 33.72 19.13
C GLU A 254 -8.99 34.49 19.64
N HIS A 255 -8.91 34.73 20.95
CA HIS A 255 -7.75 35.33 21.59
C HIS A 255 -6.45 34.57 21.31
N ASP A 256 -6.47 33.24 21.48
CA ASP A 256 -5.28 32.42 21.30
C ASP A 256 -4.86 32.33 19.84
N MET A 257 -5.85 32.27 18.93
CA MET A 257 -5.60 32.39 17.50
C MET A 257 -4.93 33.72 17.17
N THR A 258 -5.52 34.87 17.54
CA THR A 258 -4.94 36.18 17.24
C THR A 258 -3.55 36.35 17.82
N SER A 259 -3.30 35.84 19.04
CA SER A 259 -1.99 35.84 19.67
C SER A 259 -0.96 35.03 18.87
N PHE A 260 -1.34 33.82 18.43
CA PHE A 260 -0.51 32.99 17.56
C PHE A 260 -0.20 33.69 16.22
N CYS A 261 -1.22 34.27 15.58
CA CYS A 261 -1.08 34.96 14.30
C CYS A 261 -0.06 36.10 14.34
N LYS A 262 0.01 36.86 15.45
CA LYS A 262 1.01 37.93 15.64
C LYS A 262 2.46 37.41 15.66
N GLN A 263 2.65 36.15 16.03
CA GLN A 263 3.96 35.50 16.07
C GLN A 263 4.34 34.86 14.73
N LEU A 264 3.36 34.57 13.87
CA LEU A 264 3.56 33.99 12.56
C LEU A 264 4.04 35.07 11.58
N LYS A 265 5.31 35.00 11.14
CA LYS A 265 5.93 35.99 10.24
C LYS A 265 6.44 35.32 8.97
N ASN A 266 6.34 36.01 7.83
CA ASN A 266 6.95 35.63 6.55
C ASN A 266 6.58 34.22 6.05
N VAL A 267 5.28 33.90 6.04
CA VAL A 267 4.80 32.64 5.44
C VAL A 267 4.83 32.74 3.92
N LYS A 268 5.26 31.66 3.27
CA LYS A 268 5.25 31.56 1.81
C LYS A 268 3.82 31.47 1.30
N THR A 269 3.38 32.41 0.48
CA THR A 269 2.05 32.40 -0.16
C THR A 269 2.09 31.75 -1.53
N ILE A 270 0.91 31.38 -2.05
CA ILE A 270 0.76 31.00 -3.45
C ILE A 270 1.04 32.18 -4.38
N THR A 271 1.37 31.87 -5.64
CA THR A 271 1.50 32.88 -6.69
C THR A 271 0.12 33.42 -7.10
N GLU A 272 0.08 34.60 -7.72
CA GLU A 272 -1.18 35.15 -8.25
C GLU A 272 -1.82 34.24 -9.30
N GLU A 273 -1.01 33.52 -10.09
CA GLU A 273 -1.49 32.55 -11.07
C GLU A 273 -2.16 31.35 -10.39
N ASP A 274 -1.53 30.79 -9.35
CA ASP A 274 -2.06 29.69 -8.54
C ASP A 274 -3.34 30.09 -7.80
N GLN A 275 -3.41 31.34 -7.32
CA GLN A 275 -4.61 31.90 -6.71
C GLN A 275 -5.77 31.96 -7.71
N LYS A 276 -5.55 32.60 -8.88
CA LYS A 276 -6.56 32.69 -9.96
C LYS A 276 -7.06 31.31 -10.40
N LEU A 277 -6.16 30.33 -10.49
CA LEU A 277 -6.50 28.93 -10.81
C LEU A 277 -7.45 28.33 -9.76
N CYS A 278 -7.15 28.51 -8.47
CA CYS A 278 -7.96 27.96 -7.39
C CYS A 278 -9.33 28.67 -7.26
N ASP A 279 -9.37 29.98 -7.48
CA ASP A 279 -10.55 30.84 -7.28
C ASP A 279 -11.48 30.97 -8.50
N SER A 280 -11.13 30.39 -9.64
CA SER A 280 -12.00 30.38 -10.82
C SER A 280 -13.36 29.71 -10.50
N PRO A 281 -14.49 30.11 -11.12
CA PRO A 281 -15.76 29.40 -10.93
C PRO A 281 -15.66 27.90 -11.23
N ILE A 282 -16.47 27.07 -10.57
CA ILE A 282 -16.52 25.63 -10.88
C ILE A 282 -17.04 25.41 -12.30
N THR A 283 -16.67 24.30 -12.93
CA THR A 283 -17.14 23.95 -14.27
C THR A 283 -17.76 22.56 -14.32
N ILE A 284 -18.66 22.33 -15.30
CA ILE A 284 -19.29 21.01 -15.52
C ILE A 284 -18.22 19.95 -15.85
N THR A 285 -17.17 20.34 -16.56
CA THR A 285 -16.05 19.45 -16.92
C THR A 285 -15.32 18.95 -15.67
N GLU A 286 -15.04 19.83 -14.71
CA GLU A 286 -14.44 19.43 -13.42
C GLU A 286 -15.34 18.46 -12.63
N ILE A 287 -16.66 18.65 -12.67
CA ILE A 287 -17.62 17.74 -12.03
C ILE A 287 -17.60 16.36 -12.68
N LYS A 288 -17.59 16.29 -14.02
CA LYS A 288 -17.45 15.02 -14.75
C LYS A 288 -16.14 14.30 -14.42
N GLN A 289 -15.03 15.03 -14.39
CA GLN A 289 -13.72 14.49 -13.98
C GLN A 289 -13.74 13.99 -12.53
N ALA A 290 -14.37 14.74 -11.62
CA ALA A 290 -14.55 14.33 -10.23
C ALA A 290 -15.35 13.03 -10.09
N ILE A 291 -16.42 12.85 -10.88
CA ILE A 291 -17.20 11.61 -10.95
C ILE A 291 -16.33 10.45 -11.44
N GLU A 292 -15.52 10.67 -12.48
CA GLU A 292 -14.64 9.65 -13.05
C GLU A 292 -13.60 9.14 -12.03
N LEU A 293 -13.04 10.05 -11.22
CA LEU A 293 -12.04 9.75 -10.20
C LEU A 293 -12.59 8.92 -9.01
N LEU A 294 -13.91 8.88 -8.81
CA LEU A 294 -14.53 8.06 -7.77
C LEU A 294 -14.26 6.56 -8.01
N LYS A 295 -13.93 5.84 -6.92
CA LYS A 295 -13.65 4.40 -6.97
C LYS A 295 -14.92 3.59 -6.86
N CYS A 296 -15.16 2.71 -7.83
CA CYS A 296 -16.26 1.72 -7.79
C CYS A 296 -16.10 0.71 -6.65
N ASN A 297 -17.18 0.01 -6.30
CA ASN A 297 -17.26 -1.01 -5.26
C ASN A 297 -16.92 -0.49 -3.85
N LYS A 298 -17.15 0.82 -3.61
CA LYS A 298 -17.04 1.44 -2.28
C LYS A 298 -18.41 1.53 -1.60
N SER A 299 -18.40 1.69 -0.29
CA SER A 299 -19.64 1.89 0.46
C SER A 299 -20.08 3.35 0.33
N PRO A 300 -21.36 3.62 0.00
CA PRO A 300 -21.90 4.97 0.01
C PRO A 300 -22.09 5.46 1.45
N GLY A 301 -22.47 6.73 1.59
CA GLY A 301 -22.91 7.27 2.87
C GLY A 301 -24.35 6.85 3.18
N ASN A 302 -25.08 7.68 3.90
CA ASN A 302 -26.41 7.37 4.39
C ASN A 302 -27.52 7.46 3.33
N ASP A 303 -27.27 8.14 2.20
CA ASP A 303 -28.20 8.17 1.06
C ASP A 303 -28.31 6.81 0.34
N GLY A 304 -27.32 5.93 0.54
CA GLY A 304 -27.22 4.63 -0.09
C GLY A 304 -26.84 4.65 -1.57
N ILE A 305 -26.64 5.80 -2.21
CA ILE A 305 -26.41 5.92 -3.66
C ILE A 305 -24.92 5.69 -3.95
N THR A 306 -24.59 4.68 -4.77
CA THR A 306 -23.20 4.30 -5.02
C THR A 306 -22.55 5.07 -6.16
N THR A 307 -21.22 5.03 -6.22
CA THR A 307 -20.42 5.63 -7.29
C THR A 307 -20.84 5.19 -8.69
N GLU A 308 -21.27 3.93 -8.86
CA GLU A 308 -21.67 3.42 -10.18
C GLU A 308 -22.88 4.19 -10.75
N PHE A 309 -23.78 4.69 -9.90
CA PHE A 309 -24.91 5.52 -10.35
C PHE A 309 -24.41 6.83 -10.98
N TYR A 310 -23.53 7.56 -10.28
CA TYR A 310 -22.98 8.82 -10.78
C TYR A 310 -22.20 8.62 -12.09
N LYS A 311 -21.42 7.53 -12.19
CA LYS A 311 -20.71 7.22 -13.44
C LYS A 311 -21.65 6.86 -14.59
N GLN A 312 -22.73 6.11 -14.30
CA GLN A 312 -23.69 5.68 -15.33
C GLN A 312 -24.48 6.85 -15.92
N PHE A 313 -24.77 7.88 -15.12
CA PHE A 313 -25.58 9.03 -15.53
C PHE A 313 -24.79 10.35 -15.54
N SER A 314 -23.46 10.27 -15.65
CA SER A 314 -22.56 11.43 -15.51
C SER A 314 -22.92 12.59 -16.43
N GLU A 315 -23.37 12.29 -17.66
CA GLU A 315 -23.72 13.30 -18.66
C GLU A 315 -24.91 14.17 -18.26
N ILE A 316 -25.95 13.58 -17.66
CA ILE A 316 -27.17 14.29 -17.25
C ILE A 316 -27.12 14.77 -15.80
N LEU A 317 -26.31 14.14 -14.94
CA LEU A 317 -26.15 14.54 -13.55
C LEU A 317 -25.18 15.71 -13.37
N ALA A 318 -24.12 15.81 -14.19
CA ALA A 318 -23.12 16.86 -14.01
C ALA A 318 -23.69 18.29 -14.13
N PRO A 319 -24.59 18.60 -15.10
CA PRO A 319 -25.26 19.90 -15.13
C PRO A 319 -26.16 20.16 -13.91
N PHE A 320 -26.87 19.13 -13.41
CA PHE A 320 -27.70 19.29 -12.20
C PHE A 320 -26.83 19.55 -10.97
N LEU A 321 -25.78 18.75 -10.78
CA LEU A 321 -24.83 18.94 -9.68
C LEU A 321 -24.13 20.30 -9.74
N PHE A 322 -23.85 20.82 -10.94
CA PHE A 322 -23.32 22.17 -11.11
C PHE A 322 -24.23 23.23 -10.47
N GLU A 323 -25.52 23.21 -10.80
CA GLU A 323 -26.48 24.17 -10.22
C GLU A 323 -26.64 23.99 -8.71
N VAL A 324 -26.68 22.73 -8.24
CA VAL A 324 -26.72 22.42 -6.79
C VAL A 324 -25.51 23.02 -6.07
N TYR A 325 -24.30 22.87 -6.63
CA TYR A 325 -23.09 23.40 -6.02
C TYR A 325 -23.01 24.92 -6.11
N SER A 326 -23.46 25.52 -7.21
CA SER A 326 -23.56 26.97 -7.35
C SER A 326 -24.50 27.58 -6.32
N GLU A 327 -25.70 27.00 -6.17
CA GLU A 327 -26.67 27.39 -5.13
C GLU A 327 -26.08 27.20 -3.72
N SER A 328 -25.38 26.09 -3.49
CA SER A 328 -24.73 25.81 -2.20
C SER A 328 -23.65 26.84 -1.85
N LEU A 329 -22.85 27.27 -2.84
CA LEU A 329 -21.80 28.27 -2.67
C LEU A 329 -22.38 29.66 -2.44
N GLN A 330 -23.47 30.00 -3.11
CA GLN A 330 -24.17 31.28 -2.98
C GLN A 330 -24.74 31.47 -1.57
N TYR A 331 -25.37 30.42 -1.02
CA TYR A 331 -25.98 30.47 0.32
C TYR A 331 -25.07 29.95 1.44
N SER A 332 -23.83 29.55 1.11
CA SER A 332 -22.86 28.93 2.01
C SER A 332 -23.43 27.73 2.81
N GLN A 333 -24.33 26.96 2.20
CA GLN A 333 -25.02 25.83 2.83
C GLN A 333 -25.12 24.66 1.86
N LEU A 334 -24.85 23.44 2.35
CA LEU A 334 -25.03 22.22 1.57
C LEU A 334 -26.44 21.63 1.77
N PRO A 335 -26.96 20.88 0.78
CA PRO A 335 -28.15 20.06 0.95
C PRO A 335 -28.06 19.15 2.18
N THR A 336 -29.21 18.94 2.85
CA THR A 336 -29.26 18.30 4.18
C THR A 336 -28.53 16.96 4.22
N THR A 337 -28.72 16.07 3.24
CA THR A 337 -28.02 14.77 3.31
C THR A 337 -26.54 14.87 2.93
N MET A 338 -26.07 15.91 2.22
CA MET A 338 -24.65 16.12 1.95
C MET A 338 -23.84 16.51 3.20
N THR A 339 -24.48 17.14 4.19
CA THR A 339 -23.85 17.45 5.49
C THR A 339 -23.64 16.23 6.39
N GLN A 340 -24.33 15.12 6.09
CA GLN A 340 -24.44 13.95 6.95
C GLN A 340 -23.34 12.92 6.70
N GLY A 341 -22.74 12.43 7.79
CA GLY A 341 -21.79 11.32 7.79
C GLY A 341 -22.22 10.14 8.66
N ILE A 342 -21.66 8.96 8.37
CA ILE A 342 -21.73 7.79 9.26
C ILE A 342 -20.31 7.39 9.64
N ILE A 343 -19.96 7.46 10.91
CA ILE A 343 -18.68 7.03 11.45
C ILE A 343 -18.70 5.51 11.63
N CYS A 344 -17.86 4.82 10.85
CA CYS A 344 -17.60 3.39 11.00
C CYS A 344 -16.33 3.17 11.80
N LEU A 345 -16.42 2.39 12.87
CA LEU A 345 -15.28 2.04 13.71
C LEU A 345 -14.52 0.86 13.13
N ILE A 346 -13.21 1.03 12.91
CA ILE A 346 -12.31 -0.03 12.46
C ILE A 346 -11.26 -0.28 13.54
N PRO A 347 -11.07 -1.53 14.02
CA PRO A 347 -10.13 -1.79 15.11
C PRO A 347 -8.69 -1.55 14.65
N LYS A 348 -7.88 -0.93 15.50
CA LYS A 348 -6.44 -0.82 15.31
C LYS A 348 -5.83 -2.22 15.45
N PRO A 349 -4.98 -2.66 14.51
CA PRO A 349 -4.39 -4.00 14.57
C PRO A 349 -3.63 -4.24 15.89
N LYS A 350 -3.82 -5.42 16.49
CA LYS A 350 -3.11 -5.88 17.71
C LYS A 350 -3.31 -4.99 18.96
N LYS A 351 -4.37 -4.20 19.02
CA LYS A 351 -4.74 -3.45 20.22
C LYS A 351 -6.00 -4.02 20.85
N ASP A 352 -6.19 -3.76 22.14
CA ASP A 352 -7.38 -4.18 22.87
C ASP A 352 -8.63 -3.49 22.32
N VAL A 353 -9.56 -4.27 21.78
CA VAL A 353 -10.81 -3.78 21.17
C VAL A 353 -11.85 -3.34 22.19
N LEU A 354 -11.62 -3.59 23.48
CA LEU A 354 -12.49 -3.11 24.55
C LEU A 354 -12.37 -1.60 24.78
N LEU A 355 -11.26 -0.98 24.37
CA LEU A 355 -11.01 0.46 24.55
C LEU A 355 -11.39 1.24 23.28
N ILE A 356 -12.25 2.26 23.41
CA ILE A 356 -12.70 3.09 22.27
C ILE A 356 -11.54 3.77 21.52
N ASP A 357 -10.47 4.12 22.22
CA ASP A 357 -9.27 4.71 21.63
C ASP A 357 -8.51 3.82 20.66
N ASN A 358 -8.73 2.51 20.76
CA ASN A 358 -8.17 1.51 19.88
C ASN A 358 -9.00 1.31 18.61
N TRP A 359 -10.06 2.08 18.41
CA TRP A 359 -10.82 2.12 17.16
C TRP A 359 -10.45 3.37 16.33
N ARG A 360 -10.42 3.21 15.01
CA ARG A 360 -10.28 4.32 14.05
C ARG A 360 -11.66 4.71 13.53
N PRO A 361 -12.09 5.96 13.71
CA PRO A 361 -13.33 6.45 13.10
C PRO A 361 -13.11 6.72 11.61
N ILE A 362 -13.91 6.10 10.74
CA ILE A 362 -13.91 6.38 9.30
C ILE A 362 -15.28 6.93 8.90
N SER A 363 -15.31 8.13 8.34
CA SER A 363 -16.56 8.78 7.92
C SER A 363 -16.98 8.28 6.54
N LEU A 364 -18.11 7.58 6.48
CA LEU A 364 -18.82 7.30 5.24
C LEU A 364 -19.65 8.52 4.85
N LEU A 365 -19.14 9.26 3.86
CA LEU A 365 -19.78 10.45 3.27
C LEU A 365 -20.51 10.10 1.97
N ASN A 366 -21.56 10.85 1.65
CA ASN A 366 -22.31 10.69 0.40
C ASN A 366 -21.46 11.06 -0.83
N ASN A 367 -21.80 10.47 -1.98
CA ASN A 367 -20.96 10.59 -3.17
C ASN A 367 -21.09 11.96 -3.84
N ASP A 368 -22.25 12.62 -3.77
CA ASP A 368 -22.43 14.02 -4.16
C ASP A 368 -21.53 14.97 -3.35
N TYR A 369 -21.49 14.84 -2.03
CA TYR A 369 -20.52 15.56 -1.18
C TYR A 369 -19.08 15.30 -1.64
N LYS A 370 -18.74 14.04 -1.92
CA LYS A 370 -17.40 13.67 -2.36
C LYS A 370 -17.07 14.27 -3.72
N ILE A 371 -18.02 14.36 -4.66
CA ILE A 371 -17.80 14.99 -5.97
C ILE A 371 -17.47 16.47 -5.77
N PHE A 372 -18.24 17.19 -4.96
CA PHE A 372 -17.97 18.59 -4.64
C PHE A 372 -16.58 18.78 -4.01
N ALA A 373 -16.26 18.01 -2.97
CA ALA A 373 -14.94 18.03 -2.34
C ALA A 373 -13.81 17.63 -3.30
N GLN A 374 -14.07 16.72 -4.25
CA GLN A 374 -13.09 16.22 -5.21
C GLN A 374 -12.69 17.29 -6.24
N VAL A 375 -13.61 18.18 -6.64
CA VAL A 375 -13.31 19.31 -7.53
C VAL A 375 -12.23 20.19 -6.89
N PHE A 376 -12.47 20.68 -5.68
CA PHE A 376 -11.49 21.52 -4.97
C PHE A 376 -10.23 20.76 -4.60
N ALA A 377 -10.32 19.47 -4.28
CA ALA A 377 -9.15 18.63 -4.04
C ALA A 377 -8.22 18.51 -5.27
N GLN A 378 -8.76 18.54 -6.50
CA GLN A 378 -7.93 18.58 -7.71
C GLN A 378 -7.21 19.92 -7.87
N ARG A 379 -7.92 21.03 -7.65
CA ARG A 379 -7.31 22.38 -7.69
C ARG A 379 -6.22 22.53 -6.65
N PHE A 380 -6.51 22.14 -5.41
CA PHE A 380 -5.54 22.17 -4.30
C PHE A 380 -4.25 21.42 -4.67
N LYS A 381 -4.38 20.23 -5.24
CA LYS A 381 -3.24 19.37 -5.58
C LYS A 381 -2.26 20.03 -6.58
N LEU A 382 -2.73 20.95 -7.42
CA LEU A 382 -1.88 21.64 -8.40
C LEU A 382 -0.96 22.67 -7.72
N VAL A 383 -1.37 23.22 -6.58
CA VAL A 383 -0.63 24.30 -5.89
C VAL A 383 0.16 23.82 -4.67
N LEU A 384 -0.07 22.60 -4.17
CA LEU A 384 0.59 22.12 -2.94
C LEU A 384 2.12 22.14 -3.00
N ASP A 385 2.72 21.86 -4.16
CA ASP A 385 4.18 21.84 -4.31
C ASP A 385 4.80 23.25 -4.16
N SER A 386 4.04 24.32 -4.39
CA SER A 386 4.51 25.70 -4.19
C SER A 386 4.49 26.11 -2.71
N ILE A 387 3.63 25.51 -1.89
CA ILE A 387 3.43 25.92 -0.48
C ILE A 387 4.13 24.98 0.52
N ILE A 388 4.08 23.67 0.27
CA ILE A 388 4.51 22.65 1.24
C ILE A 388 6.01 22.40 1.12
N ASP A 389 6.75 22.68 2.19
CA ASP A 389 8.19 22.53 2.27
C ASP A 389 8.64 21.08 2.10
N GLU A 390 9.88 20.87 1.62
CA GLU A 390 10.44 19.54 1.34
C GLU A 390 10.38 18.57 2.54
N ASN A 391 10.41 19.08 3.77
CA ASN A 391 10.40 18.30 5.01
C ASN A 391 9.10 17.54 5.26
N GLN A 392 8.00 17.87 4.56
CA GLN A 392 6.75 17.14 4.61
C GLN A 392 6.69 16.12 3.47
N SER A 393 6.91 14.84 3.78
CA SER A 393 6.84 13.76 2.79
C SER A 393 5.43 13.16 2.62
N GLY A 394 4.51 13.45 3.55
CA GLY A 394 3.19 12.82 3.61
C GLY A 394 2.24 13.32 2.53
N PHE A 395 1.60 12.40 1.80
CA PHE A 395 0.58 12.67 0.77
C PHE A 395 0.99 13.60 -0.39
N MET A 396 2.26 13.99 -0.47
CA MET A 396 2.84 14.81 -1.53
C MET A 396 3.27 13.96 -2.73
N ARG A 397 3.17 14.52 -3.95
CA ARG A 397 3.60 13.82 -5.17
C ARG A 397 5.12 13.72 -5.21
N ASN A 398 5.64 12.61 -5.71
CA ASN A 398 7.08 12.36 -5.88
C ASN A 398 7.94 12.42 -4.58
N ARG A 399 7.31 12.45 -3.40
CA ARG A 399 8.00 12.35 -2.11
C ARG A 399 7.85 10.93 -1.56
N HIS A 400 8.91 10.42 -0.93
CA HIS A 400 8.97 9.04 -0.50
C HIS A 400 9.16 8.96 1.02
N ILE A 401 8.29 8.21 1.69
CA ILE A 401 8.37 7.89 3.13
C ILE A 401 9.75 7.35 3.55
N CYS A 402 10.47 6.67 2.64
CA CYS A 402 11.79 6.13 2.89
C CYS A 402 12.82 7.22 3.20
N ASN A 403 12.62 8.46 2.74
CA ASN A 403 13.51 9.59 3.00
C ASN A 403 13.57 9.94 4.49
N ASN A 404 12.39 10.03 5.14
CA ASN A 404 12.30 10.32 6.58
C ASN A 404 13.04 9.27 7.42
N ILE A 405 12.89 8.00 7.05
CA ILE A 405 13.56 6.88 7.74
C ILE A 405 15.06 6.89 7.45
N ARG A 406 15.45 7.09 6.18
CA ARG A 406 16.86 7.08 5.78
C ARG A 406 17.63 8.22 6.43
N LEU A 407 17.02 9.40 6.56
CA LEU A 407 17.58 10.53 7.29
C LEU A 407 17.93 10.15 8.74
N ILE A 408 17.01 9.53 9.48
CA ILE A 408 17.27 9.12 10.87
C ILE A 408 18.35 8.04 10.94
N PHE A 409 18.32 7.06 10.04
CA PHE A 409 19.38 6.05 10.01
C PHE A 409 20.73 6.63 9.62
N ASP A 410 20.79 7.64 8.74
CA ASP A 410 22.04 8.33 8.41
C ASP A 410 22.56 9.13 9.61
N LEU A 411 21.67 9.79 10.39
CA LEU A 411 22.06 10.45 11.64
C LEU A 411 22.67 9.48 12.66
N ILE A 412 22.15 8.25 12.72
CA ILE A 412 22.69 7.18 13.59
C ILE A 412 24.02 6.66 13.04
N ASP A 413 24.04 6.27 11.77
CA ASP A 413 25.19 5.63 11.11
C ASP A 413 26.40 6.57 11.01
N TYR A 414 26.16 7.89 10.94
CA TYR A 414 27.16 8.96 10.88
C TYR A 414 27.13 9.89 12.10
N SER A 415 26.71 9.37 13.25
CA SER A 415 26.66 10.14 14.52
C SER A 415 28.00 10.78 14.90
N ASP A 416 29.13 10.20 14.46
CA ASP A 416 30.49 10.76 14.62
C ASP A 416 30.66 12.14 13.97
N LEU A 417 29.86 12.47 12.93
CA LEU A 417 29.89 13.78 12.26
C LEU A 417 29.11 14.86 13.04
N ILE A 418 28.36 14.46 14.05
CA ILE A 418 27.48 15.34 14.83
C ILE A 418 28.21 15.73 16.11
N LYS A 419 28.49 17.01 16.29
CA LYS A 419 29.21 17.50 17.47
C LYS A 419 28.31 17.59 18.71
N ASP A 420 27.03 17.92 18.51
CA ASP A 420 26.08 18.12 19.60
C ASP A 420 25.57 16.81 20.23
N ASP A 421 25.06 16.85 21.47
CA ASP A 421 24.50 15.67 22.18
C ASP A 421 23.28 15.07 21.48
N SER A 422 22.51 15.92 20.83
CA SER A 422 21.48 15.61 19.83
C SER A 422 20.37 14.63 20.23
N PHE A 423 19.14 15.12 20.23
CA PHE A 423 17.93 14.35 20.50
C PHE A 423 16.98 14.40 19.32
N ILE A 424 16.30 13.28 19.06
CA ILE A 424 15.16 13.22 18.16
C ILE A 424 13.91 13.06 19.01
N LEU A 425 13.01 14.03 18.94
CA LEU A 425 11.71 14.02 19.60
C LEU A 425 10.63 13.61 18.60
N PHE A 426 10.04 12.44 18.81
CA PHE A 426 8.92 11.93 18.03
C PHE A 426 7.61 12.40 18.68
N LEU A 427 6.86 13.23 17.96
CA LEU A 427 5.61 13.80 18.42
C LEU A 427 4.44 12.86 18.11
N ASP A 428 3.54 12.69 19.08
CA ASP A 428 2.23 12.05 18.89
C ASP A 428 1.13 13.06 19.22
N PHE A 429 0.36 13.48 18.22
CA PHE A 429 -0.78 14.38 18.42
C PHE A 429 -2.03 13.58 18.81
N PHE A 430 -2.74 14.05 19.84
CA PHE A 430 -3.96 13.39 20.28
C PHE A 430 -5.06 13.55 19.22
N LYS A 431 -5.36 12.46 18.51
CA LYS A 431 -6.44 12.39 17.51
C LYS A 431 -6.32 13.53 16.48
N ALA A 432 -5.13 13.71 15.90
CA ALA A 432 -4.77 14.85 15.04
C ALA A 432 -5.86 15.23 14.01
N PHE A 433 -6.37 14.28 13.24
CA PHE A 433 -7.42 14.55 12.25
C PHE A 433 -8.75 14.97 12.86
N ASP A 434 -9.07 14.53 14.08
CA ASP A 434 -10.36 14.78 14.73
C ASP A 434 -10.35 16.05 15.60
N SER A 435 -9.20 16.67 15.86
CA SER A 435 -9.06 17.76 16.85
C SER A 435 -8.79 19.15 16.27
N VAL A 436 -8.41 19.28 14.99
CA VAL A 436 -8.10 20.59 14.38
C VAL A 436 -9.32 21.49 14.32
N GLU A 437 -9.23 22.71 14.83
CA GLU A 437 -10.34 23.69 14.80
C GLU A 437 -10.61 24.18 13.36
N HIS A 438 -11.88 24.20 12.94
CA HIS A 438 -12.25 24.67 11.59
C HIS A 438 -11.87 26.14 11.34
N PRO A 439 -12.09 27.08 12.27
CA PRO A 439 -11.66 28.47 12.08
C PRO A 439 -10.16 28.58 11.80
N PHE A 440 -9.33 27.76 12.47
CA PHE A 440 -7.88 27.74 12.22
C PHE A 440 -7.53 27.24 10.81
N ILE A 441 -8.24 26.22 10.31
CA ILE A 441 -8.06 25.75 8.91
C ILE A 441 -8.36 26.87 7.92
N PHE A 442 -9.47 27.58 8.09
CA PHE A 442 -9.85 28.68 7.20
C PHE A 442 -8.86 29.84 7.27
N TYR A 443 -8.40 30.18 8.48
CA TYR A 443 -7.33 31.15 8.67
C TYR A 443 -6.06 30.76 7.91
N CYS A 444 -5.65 29.49 7.97
CA CYS A 444 -4.45 29.05 7.25
C CYS A 444 -4.62 29.22 5.74
N LEU A 445 -5.78 28.90 5.17
CA LEU A 445 -6.05 29.09 3.74
C LEU A 445 -5.90 30.56 3.33
N GLU A 446 -6.54 31.47 4.08
CA GLU A 446 -6.45 32.90 3.83
C GLU A 446 -4.98 33.38 3.95
N HIS A 447 -4.26 32.89 4.96
CA HIS A 447 -2.86 33.25 5.19
C HIS A 447 -1.89 32.73 4.11
N PHE A 448 -2.21 31.61 3.46
CA PHE A 448 -1.45 31.10 2.31
C PHE A 448 -1.80 31.80 0.99
N GLY A 449 -2.75 32.74 1.00
CA GLY A 449 -3.12 33.55 -0.16
C GLY A 449 -4.22 32.95 -1.04
N PHE A 450 -4.94 31.92 -0.59
CA PHE A 450 -6.13 31.44 -1.30
C PHE A 450 -7.21 32.54 -1.28
N GLY A 451 -7.83 32.83 -2.42
CA GLY A 451 -8.84 33.87 -2.51
C GLY A 451 -10.19 33.46 -1.91
N ALA A 452 -11.12 34.43 -1.99
CA ALA A 452 -12.40 34.36 -1.29
C ALA A 452 -13.30 33.23 -1.80
N TYR A 453 -13.26 32.90 -3.09
CA TYR A 453 -14.11 31.86 -3.68
C TYR A 453 -13.72 30.47 -3.16
N PHE A 454 -12.43 30.15 -3.18
CA PHE A 454 -11.90 28.89 -2.65
C PHE A 454 -12.15 28.78 -1.15
N CYS A 455 -11.88 29.85 -0.39
CA CYS A 455 -12.11 29.88 1.05
C CYS A 455 -13.60 29.71 1.40
N ASN A 456 -14.51 30.38 0.68
CA ASN A 456 -15.96 30.20 0.85
C ASN A 456 -16.37 28.76 0.56
N ALA A 457 -15.85 28.15 -0.51
CA ALA A 457 -16.15 26.75 -0.81
C ALA A 457 -15.74 25.78 0.31
N MET A 458 -14.60 26.02 0.96
CA MET A 458 -14.17 25.22 2.12
C MET A 458 -15.07 25.46 3.34
N LYS A 459 -15.47 26.71 3.60
CA LYS A 459 -16.43 27.06 4.66
C LYS A 459 -17.77 26.35 4.43
N THR A 460 -18.34 26.45 3.22
CA THR A 460 -19.56 25.75 2.79
C THR A 460 -19.45 24.24 2.95
N LEU A 461 -18.31 23.64 2.59
CA LEU A 461 -18.10 22.19 2.68
C LEU A 461 -18.20 21.66 4.11
N TYR A 462 -17.73 22.44 5.09
CA TYR A 462 -17.71 22.04 6.50
C TYR A 462 -18.95 22.52 7.28
N ALA A 463 -19.67 23.52 6.79
CA ALA A 463 -20.89 24.07 7.41
C ALA A 463 -21.95 22.99 7.67
N GLY A 464 -22.57 23.05 8.86
CA GLY A 464 -23.68 22.17 9.26
C GLY A 464 -23.34 20.68 9.30
N GLY A 465 -22.05 20.32 9.31
CA GLY A 465 -21.59 18.94 9.34
C GLY A 465 -22.05 18.18 10.56
N ASN A 466 -22.62 16.99 10.37
CA ASN A 466 -23.03 16.14 11.48
C ASN A 466 -22.75 14.66 11.18
N SER A 467 -22.64 13.84 12.22
CA SER A 467 -22.39 12.41 12.07
C SER A 467 -23.08 11.58 13.14
N SER A 468 -23.22 10.29 12.86
CA SER A 468 -23.63 9.26 13.82
C SER A 468 -22.66 8.10 13.76
N VAL A 469 -22.52 7.34 14.86
CA VAL A 469 -21.63 6.18 14.93
C VAL A 469 -22.40 4.92 14.55
N LYS A 470 -21.86 4.14 13.62
CA LYS A 470 -22.42 2.85 13.22
C LYS A 470 -22.09 1.77 14.26
N LEU A 471 -23.14 1.14 14.77
CA LEU A 471 -23.07 0.00 15.69
C LEU A 471 -23.79 -1.21 15.08
N ASN A 472 -23.80 -2.35 15.78
CA ASN A 472 -24.40 -3.58 15.25
C ASN A 472 -25.91 -3.45 15.01
N ASN A 473 -26.58 -2.68 15.87
CA ASN A 473 -28.04 -2.59 15.91
C ASN A 473 -28.58 -1.30 15.27
N GLY A 474 -27.75 -0.57 14.52
CA GLY A 474 -28.13 0.68 13.87
C GLY A 474 -27.05 1.76 14.01
N THR A 475 -27.49 3.00 14.19
CA THR A 475 -26.62 4.15 14.45
C THR A 475 -26.97 4.80 15.78
N THR A 476 -26.00 5.46 16.40
CA THR A 476 -26.28 6.38 17.52
C THR A 476 -27.14 7.55 17.06
N GLN A 477 -27.55 8.40 18.02
CA GLN A 477 -28.03 9.75 17.71
C GLN A 477 -26.96 10.54 16.94
N ARG A 478 -27.40 11.53 16.17
CA ARG A 478 -26.51 12.44 15.44
C ARG A 478 -25.96 13.50 16.38
N PHE A 479 -24.73 13.91 16.13
CA PHE A 479 -24.06 15.02 16.77
C PHE A 479 -23.34 15.87 15.72
N ASP A 480 -23.13 17.13 16.05
CA ASP A 480 -22.47 18.09 15.16
C ASP A 480 -20.95 17.92 15.16
N LEU A 481 -20.34 18.28 14.05
CA LEU A 481 -18.91 18.25 13.82
C LEU A 481 -18.38 19.69 13.74
N GLU A 482 -18.01 20.26 14.87
CA GLU A 482 -17.55 21.66 14.97
C GLU A 482 -16.03 21.80 14.81
N ARG A 483 -15.30 20.69 14.89
CA ARG A 483 -13.87 20.60 14.61
C ARG A 483 -13.49 19.27 13.98
N GLY A 484 -12.24 19.15 13.60
CA GLY A 484 -11.65 18.00 12.93
C GLY A 484 -11.94 17.97 11.43
N VAL A 485 -11.06 17.33 10.68
CA VAL A 485 -11.23 17.05 9.26
C VAL A 485 -11.86 15.68 9.05
N ARG A 486 -12.82 15.57 8.12
CA ARG A 486 -13.60 14.33 7.94
C ARG A 486 -12.75 13.22 7.29
N GLN A 487 -12.43 12.17 8.03
CA GLN A 487 -11.65 11.03 7.53
C GLN A 487 -12.40 10.26 6.44
N GLY A 488 -12.04 10.50 5.18
CA GLY A 488 -12.70 9.93 3.99
C GLY A 488 -13.22 10.99 3.00
N CYS A 489 -13.14 12.27 3.36
CA CYS A 489 -13.34 13.39 2.44
C CYS A 489 -12.10 13.58 1.55
N PRO A 490 -12.26 13.81 0.23
CA PRO A 490 -11.15 14.03 -0.70
C PRO A 490 -10.21 15.19 -0.36
N VAL A 491 -10.73 16.31 0.14
CA VAL A 491 -9.93 17.54 0.38
C VAL A 491 -9.31 17.60 1.78
N SER A 492 -9.86 16.86 2.75
CA SER A 492 -9.46 16.89 4.16
C SER A 492 -7.97 16.63 4.41
N VAL A 493 -7.35 15.76 3.60
CA VAL A 493 -5.91 15.47 3.72
C VAL A 493 -5.07 16.72 3.40
N TYR A 494 -5.44 17.48 2.37
CA TYR A 494 -4.71 18.67 1.95
C TYR A 494 -4.91 19.84 2.92
N LEU A 495 -6.13 19.98 3.47
CA LEU A 495 -6.40 20.93 4.55
C LEU A 495 -5.53 20.65 5.79
N PHE A 496 -5.36 19.37 6.14
CA PHE A 496 -4.47 18.99 7.23
C PHE A 496 -2.99 19.28 6.90
N LEU A 497 -2.55 19.06 5.66
CA LEU A 497 -1.17 19.39 5.25
C LEU A 497 -0.87 20.88 5.38
N ILE A 498 -1.83 21.74 5.09
CA ILE A 498 -1.70 23.19 5.25
C ILE A 498 -1.49 23.57 6.71
N VAL A 499 -2.27 22.98 7.62
CA VAL A 499 -2.10 23.15 9.07
C VAL A 499 -0.72 22.64 9.53
N ALA A 500 -0.30 21.47 9.02
CA ALA A 500 1.03 20.93 9.31
C ALA A 500 2.17 21.81 8.77
N GLN A 501 1.96 22.48 7.63
CA GLN A 501 2.93 23.44 7.07
C GLN A 501 3.03 24.70 7.92
N VAL A 502 1.92 25.24 8.44
CA VAL A 502 1.95 26.34 9.42
C VAL A 502 2.72 25.93 10.68
N PHE A 503 2.47 24.72 11.19
CA PHE A 503 3.22 24.18 12.32
C PHE A 503 4.73 24.11 12.03
N CYS A 504 5.11 23.55 10.88
CA CYS A 504 6.50 23.50 10.44
C CYS A 504 7.15 24.88 10.37
N HIS A 505 6.46 25.83 9.74
CA HIS A 505 6.95 27.20 9.60
C HIS A 505 7.16 27.85 10.97
N PHE A 506 6.19 27.69 11.88
CA PHE A 506 6.26 28.22 13.24
C PHE A 506 7.43 27.63 14.05
N ILE A 507 7.70 26.33 13.89
CA ILE A 507 8.87 25.69 14.51
C ILE A 507 10.17 26.26 13.93
N LYS A 508 10.27 26.43 12.60
CA LYS A 508 11.46 26.97 11.94
C LYS A 508 11.72 28.45 12.25
N SER A 509 10.68 29.26 12.46
CA SER A 509 10.80 30.69 12.81
C SER A 509 11.07 30.93 14.30
N SER A 510 10.99 29.89 15.12
CA SER A 510 11.26 29.96 16.56
C SER A 510 12.75 30.01 16.88
N ASN A 511 13.08 30.18 18.17
CA ASN A 511 14.45 30.17 18.66
C ASN A 511 15.06 28.76 18.79
N LEU A 512 14.36 27.71 18.35
CA LEU A 512 14.84 26.33 18.42
C LEU A 512 16.08 26.12 17.54
N LYS A 513 17.05 25.38 18.08
CA LYS A 513 18.26 24.98 17.39
C LYS A 513 18.19 23.52 17.00
N GLY A 514 18.29 23.28 15.69
CA GLY A 514 18.33 21.95 15.09
C GLY A 514 19.65 21.20 15.33
N ILE A 515 19.70 19.94 14.92
CA ILE A 515 20.95 19.18 14.85
C ILE A 515 21.80 19.76 13.72
N GLN A 516 23.04 20.12 14.03
CA GLN A 516 23.99 20.63 13.05
C GLN A 516 24.86 19.48 12.50
N VAL A 517 24.94 19.40 11.18
CA VAL A 517 25.83 18.49 10.46
C VAL A 517 26.64 19.33 9.47
N GLU A 518 27.93 19.50 9.77
CA GLU A 518 28.81 20.42 9.04
C GLU A 518 28.17 21.84 8.95
N GLU A 519 27.91 22.35 7.75
CA GLU A 519 27.36 23.70 7.50
C GLU A 519 25.83 23.77 7.47
N ARG A 520 25.13 22.64 7.61
CA ARG A 520 23.67 22.58 7.47
C ARG A 520 23.02 22.12 8.77
N SER A 521 21.78 22.58 9.01
CA SER A 521 21.01 22.21 10.20
C SER A 521 19.68 21.57 9.83
N ILE A 522 19.26 20.58 10.62
CA ILE A 522 17.96 19.92 10.49
C ILE A 522 17.20 20.11 11.78
N LEU A 523 15.96 20.60 11.66
CA LEU A 523 15.10 20.87 12.80
C LEU A 523 13.83 20.01 12.81
N ILE A 524 13.22 19.73 11.66
CA ILE A 524 11.92 19.06 11.58
C ILE A 524 11.79 18.19 10.32
N SER A 525 11.20 17.01 10.45
CA SER A 525 10.75 16.12 9.38
C SER A 525 9.33 15.64 9.68
N GLN A 526 8.49 15.55 8.65
CA GLN A 526 7.08 15.18 8.80
C GLN A 526 6.64 14.14 7.77
N LEU A 527 5.71 13.29 8.19
CA LEU A 527 4.86 12.47 7.33
C LEU A 527 3.41 12.63 7.78
N ALA A 528 2.73 13.64 7.22
CA ALA A 528 1.43 14.09 7.70
C ALA A 528 1.50 14.46 9.19
N ASP A 529 0.79 13.73 10.07
CA ASP A 529 0.77 13.94 11.52
C ASP A 529 2.01 13.39 12.24
N ASP A 530 2.63 12.32 11.73
CA ASP A 530 3.86 11.76 12.28
C ASP A 530 5.02 12.76 12.10
N THR A 531 5.44 13.42 13.18
CA THR A 531 6.47 14.48 13.15
C THR A 531 7.66 14.13 14.03
N ALA A 532 8.87 14.31 13.50
CA ALA A 532 10.12 14.20 14.24
C ALA A 532 10.81 15.57 14.29
N LEU A 533 11.10 16.03 15.51
CA LEU A 533 11.95 17.20 15.77
C LEU A 533 13.37 16.75 16.06
N PHE A 534 14.33 17.43 15.46
CA PHE A 534 15.76 17.19 15.62
C PHE A 534 16.34 18.34 16.43
N LEU A 535 16.73 18.06 17.67
CA LEU A 535 17.05 19.06 18.67
C LEU A 535 18.52 18.97 19.05
N LYS A 536 19.20 20.12 19.10
CA LYS A 536 20.64 20.22 19.37
C LYS A 536 21.06 19.56 20.69
N ASN A 537 20.32 19.82 21.77
CA ASN A 537 20.64 19.36 23.12
C ASN A 537 19.37 19.24 23.98
N VAL A 538 19.54 18.87 25.26
CA VAL A 538 18.43 18.66 26.21
C VAL A 538 17.59 19.93 26.43
N ASP A 539 18.23 21.10 26.50
CA ASP A 539 17.56 22.39 26.78
C ASP A 539 16.53 22.76 25.71
N GLN A 540 16.74 22.30 24.47
CA GLN A 540 15.80 22.52 23.38
C GLN A 540 14.49 21.74 23.56
N ILE A 541 14.46 20.65 24.33
CA ILE A 541 13.26 19.80 24.48
C ILE A 541 12.16 20.56 25.21
N GLN A 542 12.48 21.20 26.34
CA GLN A 542 11.49 21.98 27.09
C GLN A 542 10.99 23.18 26.28
N SER A 543 11.91 23.83 25.56
CA SER A 543 11.58 24.94 24.67
C SER A 543 10.63 24.50 23.55
N ALA A 544 10.87 23.32 22.97
CA ALA A 544 10.02 22.77 21.92
C ALA A 544 8.60 22.48 22.43
N VAL A 545 8.45 21.86 23.61
CA VAL A 545 7.12 21.59 24.20
C VAL A 545 6.34 22.89 24.41
N LYS A 546 6.95 23.93 24.99
CA LYS A 546 6.30 25.23 25.21
C LYS A 546 5.86 25.91 23.90
N ILE A 547 6.70 25.85 22.87
CA ILE A 547 6.35 26.41 21.55
C ILE A 547 5.18 25.65 20.95
N ILE A 548 5.17 24.32 21.05
CA ILE A 548 4.07 23.51 20.53
C ILE A 548 2.77 23.79 21.28
N GLU A 549 2.82 24.02 22.60
CA GLU A 549 1.63 24.39 23.39
C GLU A 549 0.95 25.67 22.88
N VAL A 550 1.73 26.68 22.47
CA VAL A 550 1.20 27.92 21.85
C VAL A 550 0.51 27.62 20.52
N PHE A 551 1.07 26.71 19.71
CA PHE A 551 0.41 26.26 18.48
C PHE A 551 -0.85 25.43 18.77
N SER A 552 -0.81 24.58 19.80
CA SER A 552 -1.92 23.72 20.21
C SER A 552 -3.14 24.53 20.65
N SER A 553 -2.96 25.64 21.37
CA SER A 553 -4.07 26.49 21.82
C SER A 553 -4.81 27.17 20.66
N ALA A 554 -4.08 27.58 19.62
CA ALA A 554 -4.69 28.20 18.43
C ALA A 554 -5.32 27.17 17.46
N SER A 555 -4.67 26.02 17.26
CA SER A 555 -5.04 25.05 16.23
C SER A 555 -5.95 23.92 16.71
N GLY A 556 -5.99 23.64 18.01
CA GLY A 556 -6.62 22.44 18.59
C GLY A 556 -5.78 21.15 18.48
N LEU A 557 -4.58 21.22 17.88
CA LEU A 557 -3.66 20.07 17.79
C LEU A 557 -2.83 19.92 19.06
N CYS A 558 -3.37 19.19 20.04
CA CYS A 558 -2.69 18.96 21.31
C CYS A 558 -1.74 17.75 21.25
N LEU A 559 -0.58 17.86 21.90
CA LEU A 559 0.34 16.74 22.08
C LEU A 559 -0.18 15.73 23.10
N ASN A 560 0.07 14.45 22.83
CA ASN A 560 -0.02 13.38 23.80
C ASN A 560 1.37 13.07 24.36
N LEU A 561 1.79 13.82 25.39
CA LEU A 561 3.14 13.71 25.96
C LEU A 561 3.49 12.28 26.42
N GLN A 562 2.50 11.48 26.86
CA GLN A 562 2.71 10.09 27.28
C GLN A 562 3.04 9.14 26.12
N LYS A 563 2.72 9.53 24.88
CA LYS A 563 2.99 8.76 23.66
C LYS A 563 4.12 9.35 22.84
N CYS A 564 4.52 10.60 23.09
CA CYS A 564 5.76 11.13 22.55
C CYS A 564 6.94 10.28 23.05
N GLU A 565 7.98 10.17 22.24
CA GLU A 565 9.18 9.42 22.58
C GLU A 565 10.43 10.22 22.19
N LEU A 566 11.47 10.14 23.02
CA LEU A 566 12.78 10.73 22.75
C LEU A 566 13.78 9.65 22.39
N PHE A 567 14.63 9.95 21.41
CA PHE A 567 15.78 9.12 21.04
C PHE A 567 17.05 9.96 21.06
N ALA A 568 17.97 9.64 21.96
CA ALA A 568 19.28 10.29 22.00
C ALA A 568 20.18 9.67 20.93
N LEU A 569 20.81 10.49 20.08
CA LEU A 569 21.76 9.97 19.08
C LEU A 569 23.06 9.48 19.74
N LYS A 570 23.51 10.17 20.80
CA LYS A 570 24.68 9.81 21.60
C LYS A 570 24.30 9.08 22.89
N SER A 571 25.29 8.67 23.66
CA SER A 571 25.09 8.10 24.99
C SER A 571 24.37 9.10 25.88
N CYS A 572 23.33 8.65 26.58
CA CYS A 572 22.47 9.49 27.40
C CYS A 572 22.13 8.77 28.70
N HIS A 573 22.17 9.49 29.83
CA HIS A 573 21.84 8.95 31.14
C HIS A 573 20.38 9.23 31.56
N TYR A 574 19.71 10.15 30.87
CA TYR A 574 18.32 10.49 31.16
C TYR A 574 17.38 9.36 30.71
N ARG A 575 16.48 8.93 31.60
CA ARG A 575 15.40 7.99 31.27
C ARG A 575 14.11 8.70 30.84
N ASN A 576 13.94 9.94 31.28
CA ASN A 576 12.77 10.77 30.98
C ASN A 576 13.20 12.25 31.00
N ILE A 577 12.69 13.04 30.06
CA ILE A 577 12.88 14.49 29.99
C ILE A 577 11.51 15.12 29.72
N CYS A 578 11.07 16.07 30.55
CA CYS A 578 9.77 16.75 30.41
C CYS A 578 8.56 15.78 30.32
N ASN A 579 8.55 14.72 31.14
CA ASN A 579 7.57 13.63 31.13
C ASN A 579 7.56 12.77 29.85
N ILE A 580 8.55 12.94 28.97
CA ILE A 580 8.71 12.16 27.74
C ILE A 580 9.80 11.10 27.96
N PRO A 581 9.51 9.81 27.76
CA PRO A 581 10.50 8.75 27.94
C PRO A 581 11.60 8.82 26.88
N VAL A 582 12.85 8.67 27.33
CA VAL A 582 14.01 8.47 26.45
C VAL A 582 14.16 6.97 26.20
N LYS A 583 14.18 6.57 24.93
CA LYS A 583 14.19 5.18 24.48
C LYS A 583 15.50 4.85 23.76
N ASP A 584 16.08 3.69 24.06
CA ASP A 584 17.18 3.12 23.27
C ASP A 584 16.72 2.45 21.98
N SER A 585 15.44 2.06 21.95
CA SER A 585 14.77 1.42 20.82
C SER A 585 13.32 1.87 20.74
N LEU A 586 12.88 2.33 19.57
CA LEU A 586 11.50 2.75 19.33
C LEU A 586 11.02 2.41 17.91
N THR A 587 9.72 2.55 17.65
CA THR A 587 9.15 2.31 16.31
C THR A 587 8.70 3.62 15.68
N TYR A 588 9.26 3.97 14.52
CA TYR A 588 8.88 5.15 13.75
C TYR A 588 8.51 4.74 12.32
N LEU A 589 7.35 5.20 11.84
CA LEU A 589 6.81 4.89 10.51
C LEU A 589 6.76 3.38 10.19
N GLY A 590 6.65 2.53 11.21
CA GLY A 590 6.62 1.07 11.07
C GLY A 590 7.99 0.40 10.99
N MET A 591 9.08 1.15 11.22
CA MET A 591 10.45 0.65 11.31
C MET A 591 10.96 0.79 12.75
N VAL A 592 11.64 -0.24 13.25
CA VAL A 592 12.32 -0.16 14.55
C VAL A 592 13.65 0.57 14.37
N ILE A 593 13.85 1.59 15.21
CA ILE A 593 15.06 2.42 15.27
C ILE A 593 15.85 2.02 16.50
N THR A 594 17.08 1.55 16.28
CA THR A 594 18.08 1.27 17.32
C THR A 594 19.45 1.72 16.82
N LYS A 595 20.40 1.92 17.76
CA LYS A 595 21.79 2.29 17.45
C LYS A 595 22.59 1.11 16.89
N ASN A 596 22.32 -0.11 17.38
CA ASN A 596 23.02 -1.31 16.95
C ASN A 596 22.52 -1.77 15.56
N GLU A 597 23.42 -1.83 14.58
CA GLU A 597 23.08 -2.19 13.21
C GLU A 597 22.51 -3.61 13.06
N GLN A 598 23.02 -4.60 13.79
CA GLN A 598 22.57 -5.99 13.70
C GLN A 598 21.17 -6.17 14.32
N GLU A 599 20.92 -5.52 15.45
CA GLU A 599 19.59 -5.47 16.06
C GLU A 599 18.59 -4.78 15.14
N ARG A 600 18.97 -3.65 14.54
CA ARG A 600 18.13 -2.92 13.58
C ARG A 600 17.76 -3.79 12.38
N ILE A 601 18.69 -4.60 11.88
CA ILE A 601 18.41 -5.54 10.78
C ILE A 601 17.44 -6.65 11.23
N SER A 602 17.78 -7.37 12.31
CA SER A 602 17.00 -8.52 12.80
C SER A 602 15.58 -8.13 13.24
N GLN A 603 15.43 -7.09 14.06
CA GLN A 603 14.14 -6.63 14.57
C GLN A 603 13.19 -6.13 13.47
N ASN A 604 13.70 -5.69 12.32
CA ASN A 604 12.87 -5.28 11.20
C ASN A 604 12.57 -6.43 10.22
N PHE A 605 13.57 -7.23 9.81
CA PHE A 605 13.38 -8.29 8.83
C PHE A 605 12.65 -9.52 9.40
N ASP A 606 13.02 -10.00 10.60
CA ASP A 606 12.54 -11.28 11.12
C ASP A 606 11.01 -11.31 11.34
N PRO A 607 10.37 -10.27 11.88
CA PRO A 607 8.91 -10.25 12.02
C PRO A 607 8.19 -10.31 10.67
N VAL A 608 8.73 -9.67 9.64
CA VAL A 608 8.15 -9.67 8.29
C VAL A 608 8.38 -11.01 7.60
N ILE A 609 9.57 -11.60 7.72
CA ILE A 609 9.88 -12.94 7.22
C ILE A 609 8.94 -13.98 7.85
N LYS A 610 8.74 -13.93 9.17
CA LYS A 610 7.77 -14.80 9.88
C LYS A 610 6.35 -14.60 9.37
N LYS A 611 5.94 -13.35 9.13
CA LYS A 611 4.62 -13.02 8.57
C LYS A 611 4.46 -13.57 7.15
N VAL A 612 5.47 -13.46 6.30
CA VAL A 612 5.49 -14.03 4.94
C VAL A 612 5.35 -15.55 5.00
N LYS A 613 6.14 -16.23 5.84
CA LYS A 613 6.08 -17.69 6.03
C LYS A 613 4.69 -18.15 6.47
N ASN A 614 4.09 -17.48 7.45
CA ASN A 614 2.73 -17.80 7.91
C ASN A 614 1.69 -17.61 6.81
N ARG A 615 1.78 -16.55 6.02
CA ARG A 615 0.87 -16.32 4.88
C ARG A 615 1.05 -17.38 3.80
N PHE A 616 2.28 -17.75 3.48
CA PHE A 616 2.56 -18.83 2.53
C PHE A 616 2.01 -20.17 3.00
N ASN A 617 2.16 -20.51 4.28
CA ASN A 617 1.57 -21.73 4.84
C ASN A 617 0.04 -21.77 4.67
N ILE A 618 -0.65 -20.65 4.92
CA ILE A 618 -2.10 -20.55 4.68
C ILE A 618 -2.44 -20.74 3.19
N TRP A 619 -1.66 -20.14 2.30
CA TRP A 619 -1.86 -20.29 0.85
C TRP A 619 -1.56 -21.71 0.35
N LEU A 620 -0.60 -22.42 0.95
CA LEU A 620 -0.25 -23.79 0.60
C LEU A 620 -1.34 -24.82 0.95
N GLN A 621 -2.32 -24.46 1.79
CA GLN A 621 -3.52 -25.28 2.01
C GLN A 621 -4.41 -25.38 0.76
N ARG A 622 -4.19 -24.52 -0.24
CA ARG A 622 -4.90 -24.54 -1.52
C ARG A 622 -4.08 -25.27 -2.57
N ASP A 623 -4.76 -25.90 -3.52
CA ASP A 623 -4.07 -26.49 -4.66
C ASP A 623 -3.68 -25.43 -5.72
N LEU A 624 -2.70 -24.61 -5.39
CA LEU A 624 -2.22 -23.52 -6.26
C LEU A 624 -1.39 -24.02 -7.44
N SER A 625 -1.66 -23.46 -8.62
CA SER A 625 -0.79 -23.66 -9.78
C SER A 625 0.62 -23.06 -9.59
N LEU A 626 1.62 -23.48 -10.37
CA LEU A 626 2.97 -22.86 -10.37
C LEU A 626 2.90 -21.36 -10.65
N LYS A 627 2.12 -20.95 -11.67
CA LYS A 627 1.92 -19.54 -12.00
C LYS A 627 1.24 -18.76 -10.87
N GLY A 628 0.20 -19.34 -10.25
CA GLY A 628 -0.46 -18.75 -9.08
C GLY A 628 0.48 -18.57 -7.89
N ARG A 629 1.38 -19.53 -7.65
CA ARG A 629 2.42 -19.41 -6.61
C ARG A 629 3.46 -18.34 -6.94
N VAL A 630 3.90 -18.20 -8.18
CA VAL A 630 4.80 -17.09 -8.58
C VAL A 630 4.12 -15.73 -8.36
N LEU A 631 2.85 -15.61 -8.73
CA LEU A 631 2.08 -14.39 -8.51
C LEU A 631 1.97 -14.07 -7.01
N LEU A 632 1.60 -15.04 -6.18
CA LEU A 632 1.47 -14.85 -4.73
C LEU A 632 2.84 -14.58 -4.07
N ALA A 633 3.92 -15.20 -4.55
CA ALA A 633 5.27 -14.90 -4.08
C ALA A 633 5.60 -13.41 -4.31
N LYS A 634 5.23 -12.85 -5.46
CA LYS A 634 5.38 -11.41 -5.75
C LYS A 634 4.42 -10.55 -4.92
N ALA A 635 3.13 -10.88 -4.92
CA ALA A 635 2.06 -10.04 -4.40
C ALA A 635 1.91 -10.06 -2.87
N GLU A 636 2.20 -11.20 -2.23
CA GLU A 636 2.08 -11.40 -0.77
C GLU A 636 3.42 -11.61 -0.07
N GLY A 637 4.45 -12.08 -0.78
CA GLY A 637 5.78 -12.27 -0.24
C GLY A 637 6.65 -11.02 -0.39
N ILE A 638 7.18 -10.82 -1.60
CA ILE A 638 8.15 -9.77 -1.93
C ILE A 638 7.61 -8.37 -1.63
N SER A 639 6.34 -8.11 -1.95
CA SER A 639 5.69 -6.82 -1.68
C SER A 639 5.77 -6.38 -0.22
N ARG A 640 5.83 -7.32 0.74
CA ARG A 640 5.93 -7.03 2.19
C ARG A 640 7.35 -6.67 2.61
N LEU A 641 8.35 -7.16 1.88
CA LEU A 641 9.76 -6.96 2.18
C LEU A 641 10.31 -5.69 1.51
N THR A 642 9.68 -5.24 0.42
CA THR A 642 10.07 -4.04 -0.34
C THR A 642 10.32 -2.82 0.53
N TYR A 643 9.42 -2.54 1.48
CA TYR A 643 9.50 -1.35 2.32
C TYR A 643 10.72 -1.34 3.25
N ILE A 644 11.06 -2.48 3.85
CA ILE A 644 12.24 -2.60 4.71
C ILE A 644 13.50 -2.57 3.87
N ALA A 645 13.52 -3.32 2.76
CA ALA A 645 14.68 -3.42 1.87
C ALA A 645 15.03 -2.10 1.18
N SER A 646 14.06 -1.20 0.98
CA SER A 646 14.34 0.14 0.44
C SER A 646 15.10 1.03 1.42
N SER A 647 14.89 0.89 2.73
CA SER A 647 15.46 1.80 3.74
C SER A 647 16.63 1.20 4.54
N ILE A 648 16.68 -0.12 4.72
CA ILE A 648 17.70 -0.82 5.52
C ILE A 648 18.65 -1.61 4.62
N HIS A 649 19.89 -1.80 5.10
CA HIS A 649 20.84 -2.73 4.51
C HIS A 649 20.35 -4.18 4.63
N SER A 650 20.30 -4.91 3.52
CA SER A 650 19.99 -6.35 3.54
C SER A 650 21.27 -7.15 3.31
N ASP A 651 21.69 -7.91 4.31
CA ASP A 651 22.89 -8.74 4.19
C ASP A 651 22.63 -9.98 3.30
N ASN A 652 23.72 -10.65 2.90
CA ASN A 652 23.61 -11.83 2.04
C ASN A 652 22.91 -13.01 2.74
N LYS A 653 22.94 -13.08 4.08
CA LYS A 653 22.29 -14.15 4.85
C LYS A 653 20.77 -14.01 4.76
N ILE A 654 20.24 -12.80 4.98
CA ILE A 654 18.82 -12.49 4.89
C ILE A 654 18.31 -12.65 3.47
N ASN A 655 19.06 -12.18 2.47
CA ASN A 655 18.68 -12.37 1.07
C ASN A 655 18.52 -13.86 0.73
N LYS A 656 19.45 -14.72 1.20
CA LYS A 656 19.36 -16.18 1.03
C LYS A 656 18.17 -16.78 1.75
N ILE A 657 17.89 -16.37 2.99
CA ILE A 657 16.73 -16.85 3.77
C ILE A 657 15.42 -16.50 3.05
N ILE A 658 15.28 -15.26 2.59
CA ILE A 658 14.09 -14.79 1.86
C ILE A 658 13.92 -15.59 0.57
N ASP A 659 14.98 -15.70 -0.24
CA ASP A 659 14.93 -16.45 -1.49
C ASP A 659 14.57 -17.93 -1.25
N GLN A 660 15.12 -18.55 -0.20
CA GLN A 660 14.79 -19.93 0.15
C GLN A 660 13.31 -20.10 0.53
N ILE A 661 12.75 -19.19 1.32
CA ILE A 661 11.33 -19.21 1.70
C ILE A 661 10.44 -19.08 0.47
N MET A 662 10.79 -18.17 -0.44
CA MET A 662 10.03 -17.95 -1.67
C MET A 662 10.12 -19.17 -2.62
N LEU A 663 11.29 -19.78 -2.74
CA LEU A 663 11.48 -21.00 -3.54
C LEU A 663 10.77 -22.21 -2.93
N ASN A 664 10.85 -22.38 -1.61
CA ASN A 664 10.13 -23.43 -0.90
C ASN A 664 8.62 -23.28 -1.10
N PHE A 665 8.09 -22.05 -1.03
CA PHE A 665 6.69 -21.80 -1.36
C PHE A 665 6.35 -22.15 -2.82
N LEU A 666 7.18 -21.73 -3.78
CA LEU A 666 7.02 -22.06 -5.19
C LEU A 666 6.92 -23.58 -5.40
N TRP A 667 7.71 -24.37 -4.67
CA TRP A 667 7.77 -25.83 -4.79
C TRP A 667 6.95 -26.60 -3.74
N LYS A 668 6.03 -25.95 -3.01
CA LYS A 668 5.20 -26.63 -1.97
C LYS A 668 6.05 -27.35 -0.90
N ASN A 669 7.18 -26.78 -0.53
CA ASN A 669 8.18 -27.37 0.39
C ASN A 669 8.70 -28.74 -0.08
N ARG A 670 8.66 -29.01 -1.40
CA ARG A 670 9.22 -30.22 -2.03
C ARG A 670 10.55 -29.92 -2.70
N ILE A 671 11.16 -30.94 -3.29
CA ILE A 671 12.40 -30.84 -4.07
C ILE A 671 12.24 -29.78 -5.17
N HIS A 672 13.26 -28.93 -5.32
CA HIS A 672 13.30 -27.91 -6.37
C HIS A 672 13.68 -28.57 -7.69
N TYR A 673 12.71 -28.78 -8.58
CA TYR A 673 12.92 -29.51 -9.84
C TYR A 673 13.72 -28.71 -10.89
N ILE A 674 13.68 -27.37 -10.83
CA ILE A 674 14.36 -26.48 -11.76
C ILE A 674 15.26 -25.51 -11.00
N ARG A 675 16.47 -25.28 -11.54
CA ARG A 675 17.42 -24.29 -11.01
C ARG A 675 16.80 -22.88 -10.96
N LYS A 676 17.11 -22.14 -9.89
CA LYS A 676 16.69 -20.74 -9.69
C LYS A 676 17.00 -19.84 -10.91
N SER A 677 18.20 -19.98 -11.47
CA SER A 677 18.66 -19.24 -12.67
C SER A 677 17.80 -19.48 -13.92
N VAL A 678 17.09 -20.61 -14.00
CA VAL A 678 16.19 -20.93 -15.11
C VAL A 678 14.80 -20.36 -14.85
N ILE A 679 14.23 -20.47 -13.64
CA ILE A 679 12.88 -19.98 -13.35
C ILE A 679 12.76 -18.45 -13.40
N VAL A 680 13.86 -17.72 -13.16
CA VAL A 680 13.93 -16.25 -13.26
C VAL A 680 13.78 -15.77 -14.72
N ASN A 681 14.04 -16.64 -15.70
CA ASN A 681 13.81 -16.31 -17.10
C ASN A 681 12.38 -15.83 -17.35
N SER A 682 12.22 -15.02 -18.40
CA SER A 682 10.90 -14.72 -18.92
C SER A 682 10.21 -15.96 -19.46
N TYR A 683 8.88 -15.91 -19.58
CA TYR A 683 8.14 -16.99 -20.25
C TYR A 683 8.66 -17.26 -21.67
N LYS A 684 9.15 -16.25 -22.40
CA LYS A 684 9.72 -16.43 -23.76
C LYS A 684 10.99 -17.27 -23.77
N ASN A 685 11.73 -17.29 -22.67
CA ASN A 685 13.01 -17.99 -22.53
C ASN A 685 12.88 -19.27 -21.67
N GLY A 686 11.66 -19.80 -21.52
CA GLY A 686 11.39 -21.02 -20.77
C GLY A 686 11.34 -20.85 -19.25
N GLY A 687 11.30 -19.63 -18.71
CA GLY A 687 11.14 -19.42 -17.27
C GLY A 687 9.70 -19.16 -16.81
N LEU A 688 9.56 -18.68 -15.58
CA LEU A 688 8.28 -18.35 -14.95
C LEU A 688 8.17 -16.86 -14.61
N ASP A 689 9.07 -16.01 -15.11
CA ASP A 689 9.23 -14.62 -14.67
C ASP A 689 9.38 -14.51 -13.13
N TYR A 690 10.04 -15.50 -12.51
CA TYR A 690 10.24 -15.51 -11.06
C TYR A 690 11.12 -14.33 -10.65
N LEU A 691 10.76 -13.66 -9.54
CA LEU A 691 11.41 -12.45 -9.10
C LEU A 691 12.40 -12.80 -7.98
N ASP A 692 13.67 -12.68 -8.30
CA ASP A 692 14.77 -12.86 -7.36
C ASP A 692 14.88 -11.66 -6.40
N PHE A 693 14.91 -11.91 -5.09
CA PHE A 693 14.89 -10.84 -4.10
C PHE A 693 16.18 -10.02 -4.10
N SER A 694 17.34 -10.64 -4.32
CA SER A 694 18.64 -9.95 -4.38
C SER A 694 18.68 -8.94 -5.52
N THR A 695 18.25 -9.32 -6.74
CA THR A 695 18.17 -8.41 -7.89
C THR A 695 17.21 -7.24 -7.63
N LEU A 696 16.13 -7.47 -6.89
CA LEU A 696 15.18 -6.43 -6.52
C LEU A 696 15.77 -5.46 -5.49
N ASN A 697 16.40 -6.00 -4.45
CA ASN A 697 17.05 -5.21 -3.42
C ASN A 697 18.14 -4.31 -4.03
N ASN A 698 18.97 -4.85 -4.93
CA ASN A 698 19.96 -4.04 -5.67
C ASN A 698 19.29 -2.97 -6.53
N THR A 699 18.15 -3.27 -7.16
CA THR A 699 17.35 -2.28 -7.91
C THR A 699 16.91 -1.12 -7.01
N PHE A 700 16.50 -1.39 -5.76
CA PHE A 700 16.16 -0.32 -4.82
C PHE A 700 17.35 0.57 -4.49
N LYS A 701 18.56 0.00 -4.38
CA LYS A 701 19.75 0.82 -4.12
C LYS A 701 20.15 1.67 -5.32
N ILE A 702 20.01 1.15 -6.55
CA ILE A 702 20.20 1.96 -7.76
C ILE A 702 19.16 3.09 -7.84
N ASN A 703 17.91 2.82 -7.47
CA ASN A 703 16.89 3.87 -7.41
C ASN A 703 17.19 4.94 -6.36
N TRP A 704 17.78 4.55 -5.22
CA TRP A 704 18.27 5.50 -4.23
C TRP A 704 19.41 6.36 -4.80
N LEU A 705 20.40 5.77 -5.48
CA LEU A 705 21.46 6.53 -6.15
C LEU A 705 20.87 7.52 -7.17
N LYS A 706 19.88 7.09 -7.96
CA LYS A 706 19.17 7.97 -8.91
C LYS A 706 18.48 9.13 -8.20
N TYR A 707 17.76 8.84 -7.13
CA TYR A 707 17.07 9.86 -6.35
C TYR A 707 18.03 10.87 -5.73
N PHE A 708 19.14 10.38 -5.17
CA PHE A 708 20.20 11.21 -4.60
C PHE A 708 20.78 12.17 -5.65
N LEU A 709 21.21 11.66 -6.81
CA LEU A 709 21.82 12.49 -7.86
C LEU A 709 20.88 13.57 -8.38
N ASN A 710 19.60 13.25 -8.53
CA ASN A 710 18.59 14.21 -8.97
C ASN A 710 18.27 15.29 -7.91
N ASN A 711 18.55 15.04 -6.64
CA ASN A 711 18.19 15.92 -5.52
C ASN A 711 19.34 16.01 -4.52
N THR A 712 20.56 16.27 -5.00
CA THR A 712 21.78 16.22 -4.15
C THR A 712 21.70 17.23 -3.00
N ASP A 713 21.11 18.40 -3.25
CA ASP A 713 20.96 19.47 -2.25
C ASP A 713 19.77 19.33 -1.30
N SER A 714 18.93 18.32 -1.51
CA SER A 714 17.80 18.00 -0.64
C SER A 714 18.22 17.89 0.82
N MET A 715 17.33 18.32 1.73
CA MET A 715 17.55 18.14 3.17
C MET A 715 17.71 16.66 3.56
N TRP A 716 17.07 15.74 2.81
CA TRP A 716 17.12 14.30 3.06
C TRP A 716 18.50 13.70 2.78
N ASN A 717 19.28 14.35 1.92
CA ASN A 717 20.55 13.84 1.41
C ASN A 717 21.76 14.55 2.03
N MET A 718 21.54 15.50 2.95
CA MET A 718 22.58 16.35 3.53
C MET A 718 23.80 15.58 4.09
N ILE A 719 23.56 14.52 4.88
CA ILE A 719 24.62 13.71 5.49
C ILE A 719 25.36 12.93 4.41
N SER A 720 24.61 12.25 3.55
CA SER A 720 25.14 11.50 2.42
C SER A 720 25.98 12.38 1.48
N LYS A 721 25.53 13.61 1.22
CA LYS A 721 26.25 14.63 0.45
C LYS A 721 27.59 14.97 1.10
N SER A 722 27.60 15.34 2.39
CA SER A 722 28.84 15.62 3.11
C SER A 722 29.85 14.46 3.03
N VAL A 723 29.37 13.21 3.11
CA VAL A 723 30.21 12.01 3.00
C VAL A 723 30.77 11.82 1.59
N PHE A 724 29.95 11.97 0.54
CA PHE A 724 30.41 11.77 -0.84
C PHE A 724 31.20 12.95 -1.40
N ASP A 725 30.98 14.17 -0.92
CA ASP A 725 31.77 15.35 -1.33
C ASP A 725 33.24 15.20 -0.93
N LYS A 726 33.52 14.51 0.17
CA LYS A 726 34.89 14.09 0.58
C LYS A 726 35.56 13.13 -0.42
N LEU A 727 34.81 12.63 -1.41
CA LEU A 727 35.26 11.75 -2.49
C LEU A 727 35.04 12.37 -3.89
N GLY A 728 34.80 13.69 -3.99
CA GLY A 728 34.54 14.37 -5.27
C GLY A 728 33.09 14.29 -5.75
N GLY A 729 32.18 13.92 -4.86
CA GLY A 729 30.76 13.78 -5.13
C GLY A 729 30.39 12.40 -5.67
N LEU A 730 29.12 12.02 -5.49
CA LEU A 730 28.66 10.68 -5.86
C LEU A 730 28.76 10.43 -7.38
N SER A 731 28.45 11.43 -8.21
CA SER A 731 28.51 11.27 -9.68
C SER A 731 29.90 10.88 -10.15
N PHE A 732 30.94 11.54 -9.65
CA PHE A 732 32.32 11.22 -9.97
C PHE A 732 32.72 9.86 -9.39
N LEU A 733 32.41 9.60 -8.12
CA LEU A 733 32.72 8.32 -7.48
C LEU A 733 32.17 7.12 -8.25
N LEU A 734 30.95 7.20 -8.78
CA LEU A 734 30.35 6.11 -9.57
C LEU A 734 31.09 5.84 -10.90
N MET A 735 31.92 6.78 -11.36
CA MET A 735 32.78 6.65 -12.54
C MET A 735 34.21 6.20 -12.20
N CYS A 736 34.60 6.14 -10.91
CA CYS A 736 35.90 5.66 -10.45
C CYS A 736 35.93 4.14 -10.24
N ASP A 737 37.05 3.48 -10.53
CA ASP A 737 37.25 2.06 -10.17
C ASP A 737 37.61 1.89 -8.70
N TYR A 738 36.64 2.13 -7.81
CA TYR A 738 36.84 2.05 -6.37
C TYR A 738 36.70 0.62 -5.82
N ARG A 739 37.38 0.35 -4.70
CA ARG A 739 37.03 -0.75 -3.78
C ARG A 739 36.60 -0.14 -2.46
N ILE A 740 35.44 -0.55 -1.96
CA ILE A 740 34.79 0.09 -0.82
C ILE A 740 35.65 0.05 0.43
N GLU A 741 36.36 -1.05 0.65
CA GLU A 741 37.25 -1.24 1.81
C GLU A 741 38.45 -0.30 1.77
N LYS A 742 38.83 0.15 0.56
CA LYS A 742 39.98 1.03 0.32
C LYS A 742 39.61 2.52 0.31
N LEU A 743 38.33 2.88 0.33
CA LEU A 743 37.94 4.30 0.37
C LEU A 743 38.44 4.98 1.67
N PRO A 744 38.82 6.26 1.60
CA PRO A 744 39.36 7.00 2.75
C PRO A 744 38.28 7.50 3.72
N VAL A 745 37.02 7.12 3.52
CA VAL A 745 35.88 7.50 4.37
C VAL A 745 35.17 6.26 4.92
N LYS A 746 34.61 6.37 6.13
CA LYS A 746 33.71 5.38 6.71
C LYS A 746 32.35 5.50 6.01
N LEU A 747 31.82 4.39 5.52
CA LEU A 747 30.49 4.33 4.88
C LEU A 747 29.57 3.42 5.69
N SER A 748 28.31 3.83 5.85
CA SER A 748 27.26 2.97 6.42
C SER A 748 27.06 1.72 5.56
N ALA A 749 26.58 0.60 6.13
CA ALA A 749 26.36 -0.61 5.33
C ALA A 749 25.35 -0.40 4.21
N PHE A 750 24.40 0.53 4.38
CA PHE A 750 23.47 0.92 3.34
C PHE A 750 24.19 1.56 2.14
N HIS A 751 25.05 2.56 2.38
CA HIS A 751 25.81 3.22 1.31
C HIS A 751 26.82 2.29 0.66
N ARG A 752 27.48 1.43 1.45
CA ARG A 752 28.33 0.37 0.92
C ARG A 752 27.55 -0.54 -0.04
N GLN A 753 26.35 -0.98 0.37
CA GLN A 753 25.52 -1.81 -0.49
C GLN A 753 25.07 -1.11 -1.77
N ALA A 754 24.78 0.19 -1.72
CA ALA A 754 24.42 0.95 -2.91
C ALA A 754 25.57 1.04 -3.92
N LEU A 755 26.80 1.30 -3.44
CA LEU A 755 27.99 1.28 -4.28
C LEU A 755 28.29 -0.12 -4.82
N LEU A 756 28.13 -1.18 -4.01
CA LEU A 756 28.27 -2.57 -4.49
C LEU A 756 27.24 -2.89 -5.59
N ALA A 757 25.99 -2.47 -5.42
CA ALA A 757 24.95 -2.69 -6.41
C ALA A 757 25.30 -2.01 -7.75
N TRP A 758 25.88 -0.80 -7.72
CA TRP A 758 26.38 -0.13 -8.92
C TRP A 758 27.54 -0.91 -9.56
N LYS A 759 28.53 -1.32 -8.76
CA LYS A 759 29.70 -2.07 -9.24
C LYS A 759 29.35 -3.42 -9.89
N LEU A 760 28.24 -4.05 -9.49
CA LEU A 760 27.75 -5.27 -10.12
C LEU A 760 27.27 -5.07 -11.57
N ILE A 761 26.74 -3.89 -11.92
CA ILE A 761 26.20 -3.62 -13.26
C ILE A 761 27.12 -2.73 -14.11
N TYR A 762 27.99 -1.95 -13.49
CA TYR A 762 28.95 -1.09 -14.17
C TYR A 762 30.34 -1.70 -14.09
N LYS A 763 30.78 -2.35 -15.18
CA LYS A 763 32.16 -2.83 -15.34
C LYS A 763 32.99 -1.67 -15.89
N HIS A 764 33.99 -1.20 -15.15
CA HIS A 764 34.90 -0.18 -15.65
C HIS A 764 35.65 -0.72 -16.86
N ASN A 765 35.61 0.04 -17.95
CA ASN A 765 36.49 -0.21 -19.09
C ASN A 765 37.85 0.40 -18.75
N PHE A 766 38.87 -0.44 -18.56
CA PHE A 766 40.26 -0.02 -18.39
C PHE A 766 40.76 0.60 -19.71
N SER A 767 40.48 1.87 -19.92
CA SER A 767 41.05 2.66 -21.01
C SER A 767 42.20 3.50 -20.46
N PRO A 768 43.41 3.40 -21.04
CA PRO A 768 44.55 4.25 -20.69
C PRO A 768 44.22 5.75 -20.74
N HIS A 769 43.33 6.16 -21.64
CA HIS A 769 42.93 7.57 -21.83
C HIS A 769 42.16 8.16 -20.64
N HIS A 770 41.56 7.33 -19.78
CA HIS A 770 40.71 7.77 -18.67
C HIS A 770 41.05 7.03 -17.37
N TYR A 771 42.35 6.87 -17.08
CA TYR A 771 42.80 6.26 -15.84
C TYR A 771 42.82 7.29 -14.70
N TYR A 772 41.69 7.44 -14.00
CA TYR A 772 41.55 8.41 -12.92
C TYR A 772 42.52 8.13 -11.75
N ILE A 773 43.11 9.20 -11.22
CA ILE A 773 43.97 9.16 -10.03
C ILE A 773 43.12 8.85 -8.80
N TRP A 774 41.99 9.54 -8.69
CA TRP A 774 41.21 9.60 -7.47
C TRP A 774 40.26 8.42 -7.28
N ASN A 775 40.05 8.03 -6.02
CA ASN A 775 39.19 6.92 -5.60
C ASN A 775 39.47 5.59 -6.33
N ASN A 776 40.68 5.41 -6.85
CA ASN A 776 41.05 4.26 -7.65
C ASN A 776 41.58 3.13 -6.74
N CYS A 777 41.14 1.89 -7.00
CA CYS A 777 41.49 0.75 -6.17
C CYS A 777 42.94 0.24 -6.34
N ASN A 778 43.64 0.74 -7.36
CA ASN A 778 45.03 0.43 -7.67
C ASN A 778 46.01 1.58 -7.34
N ILE A 779 45.52 2.79 -7.09
CA ILE A 779 46.34 3.95 -6.68
C ILE A 779 46.10 4.18 -5.20
N LEU A 780 47.04 3.72 -4.37
CA LEU A 780 46.85 3.62 -2.93
C LEU A 780 48.00 4.25 -2.16
N TYR A 781 47.65 5.10 -1.20
CA TYR A 781 48.56 5.57 -0.17
C TYR A 781 48.15 4.96 1.17
N LYS A 782 49.09 4.27 1.84
CA LYS A 782 48.82 3.54 3.09
C LYS A 782 47.59 2.61 3.00
N HIS A 783 47.50 1.85 1.91
CA HIS A 783 46.40 0.92 1.59
C HIS A 783 45.01 1.56 1.35
N LYS A 784 44.90 2.89 1.32
CA LYS A 784 43.68 3.62 1.02
C LYS A 784 43.79 4.36 -0.31
N SER A 785 42.69 4.45 -1.05
CA SER A 785 42.61 5.30 -2.24
C SER A 785 42.66 6.77 -1.83
N ILE A 786 43.13 7.60 -2.75
CA ILE A 786 43.37 9.03 -2.48
C ILE A 786 42.27 9.85 -3.14
N PHE A 787 41.88 10.95 -2.49
CA PHE A 787 41.12 12.04 -3.08
C PHE A 787 41.61 13.35 -2.48
N LEU A 788 42.12 14.26 -3.32
CA LEU A 788 42.52 15.60 -2.91
C LEU A 788 41.66 16.61 -3.65
N LYS A 789 40.85 17.35 -2.89
CA LYS A 789 39.88 18.29 -3.45
C LYS A 789 40.56 19.42 -4.23
N THR A 790 41.65 19.97 -3.70
CA THR A 790 42.42 21.06 -4.34
C THR A 790 42.91 20.68 -5.74
N TRP A 791 43.51 19.51 -5.90
CA TRP A 791 44.00 19.04 -7.21
C TRP A 791 42.84 18.71 -8.16
N PHE A 792 41.77 18.13 -7.62
CA PHE A 792 40.57 17.80 -8.40
C PHE A 792 39.91 19.06 -8.97
N ASP A 793 39.76 20.10 -8.15
CA ASP A 793 39.13 21.37 -8.52
C ASP A 793 39.97 22.12 -9.60
N GLU A 794 41.29 21.96 -9.59
CA GLU A 794 42.20 22.45 -10.66
C GLU A 794 42.19 21.60 -11.94
N GLY A 795 41.39 20.53 -11.98
CA GLY A 795 41.24 19.69 -13.17
C GLY A 795 42.34 18.64 -13.36
N ILE A 796 43.10 18.31 -12.32
CA ILE A 796 44.07 17.21 -12.32
C ILE A 796 43.30 15.92 -11.97
N LEU A 797 43.01 15.10 -12.98
CA LEU A 797 42.05 14.00 -12.89
C LEU A 797 42.66 12.64 -13.22
N VAL A 798 43.51 12.56 -14.24
CA VAL A 798 44.04 11.30 -14.80
C VAL A 798 45.55 11.20 -14.64
N VAL A 799 46.07 9.98 -14.49
CA VAL A 799 47.50 9.72 -14.29
C VAL A 799 48.35 10.31 -15.41
N GLY A 800 47.84 10.28 -16.64
CA GLY A 800 48.52 10.82 -17.82
C GLY A 800 48.90 12.30 -17.72
N GLN A 801 48.13 13.12 -16.98
CA GLN A 801 48.44 14.54 -16.76
C GLN A 801 49.70 14.74 -15.88
N LEU A 802 50.11 13.71 -15.13
CA LEU A 802 51.29 13.73 -14.27
C LEU A 802 52.54 13.18 -14.96
N LEU A 803 52.47 12.89 -16.27
CA LEU A 803 53.62 12.42 -17.05
C LEU A 803 54.28 13.57 -17.79
N ASN A 804 55.61 13.62 -17.77
CA ASN A 804 56.39 14.54 -18.59
C ASN A 804 56.42 14.09 -20.07
N TYR A 805 57.06 14.90 -20.93
CA TYR A 805 57.15 14.63 -22.38
C TYR A 805 57.86 13.31 -22.73
N GLN A 806 58.63 12.73 -21.80
CA GLN A 806 59.31 11.45 -21.95
C GLN A 806 58.47 10.26 -21.45
N GLY A 807 57.29 10.52 -20.86
CA GLY A 807 56.41 9.47 -20.32
C GLY A 807 56.80 8.96 -18.93
N TYR A 808 57.56 9.74 -18.15
CA TYR A 808 57.87 9.50 -16.74
C TYR A 808 57.02 10.41 -15.84
N LEU A 809 56.79 10.01 -14.58
CA LEU A 809 56.12 10.88 -13.61
C LEU A 809 56.94 12.16 -13.40
N MET A 810 56.27 13.31 -13.43
CA MET A 810 56.90 14.62 -13.21
C MET A 810 57.61 14.67 -11.86
N THR A 811 58.69 15.44 -11.79
CA THR A 811 59.32 15.89 -10.54
C THR A 811 58.48 16.98 -9.88
N TYR A 812 58.78 17.30 -8.62
CA TYR A 812 58.05 18.34 -7.87
C TYR A 812 58.15 19.71 -8.55
N ASP A 813 59.33 20.09 -9.01
CA ASP A 813 59.57 21.39 -9.67
C ASP A 813 58.89 21.47 -11.04
N GLU A 814 58.90 20.37 -11.82
CA GLU A 814 58.16 20.27 -13.07
C GLU A 814 56.65 20.41 -12.85
N PHE A 815 56.10 19.76 -11.81
CA PHE A 815 54.68 19.84 -11.48
C PHE A 815 54.28 21.27 -11.11
N LEU A 816 55.04 21.94 -10.24
CA LEU A 816 54.79 23.33 -9.85
C LEU A 816 54.82 24.25 -11.07
N SER A 817 55.81 24.08 -11.94
CA SER A 817 55.93 24.88 -13.17
C SER A 817 54.79 24.62 -14.15
N TYR A 818 54.33 23.37 -14.29
CA TYR A 818 53.30 23.00 -15.26
C TYR A 818 51.89 23.37 -14.80
N PHE A 819 51.53 23.08 -13.54
CA PHE A 819 50.18 23.32 -13.02
C PHE A 819 50.01 24.67 -12.33
N ASN A 820 51.09 25.32 -11.89
CA ASN A 820 51.06 26.56 -11.11
C ASN A 820 50.17 26.45 -9.85
N LEU A 821 50.20 25.29 -9.19
CA LEU A 821 49.40 24.98 -8.01
C LEU A 821 50.32 24.85 -6.79
N PRO A 822 50.18 25.69 -5.75
CA PRO A 822 51.01 25.60 -4.55
C PRO A 822 50.64 24.36 -3.72
N VAL A 823 51.43 23.29 -3.84
CA VAL A 823 51.23 22.02 -3.11
C VAL A 823 52.45 21.70 -2.26
N SER A 824 52.24 21.11 -1.09
CA SER A 824 53.37 20.69 -0.24
C SER A 824 54.15 19.52 -0.85
N PRO A 825 55.48 19.41 -0.64
CA PRO A 825 56.27 18.26 -1.13
C PRO A 825 55.74 16.92 -0.63
N LYS A 826 55.20 16.89 0.61
CA LYS A 826 54.61 15.70 1.22
C LYS A 826 53.33 15.25 0.54
N GLU A 827 52.46 16.20 0.20
CA GLU A 827 51.22 15.93 -0.53
C GLU A 827 51.52 15.40 -1.93
N PHE A 828 52.42 16.08 -2.66
CA PHE A 828 52.89 15.64 -3.96
C PHE A 828 53.47 14.22 -3.92
N ALA A 829 54.41 13.96 -2.99
CA ALA A 829 55.01 12.64 -2.82
C ALA A 829 53.98 11.55 -2.48
N SER A 830 52.91 11.89 -1.75
CA SER A 830 51.85 10.93 -1.41
C SER A 830 51.04 10.49 -2.65
N VAL A 831 50.80 11.40 -3.59
CA VAL A 831 50.08 11.11 -4.83
C VAL A 831 50.98 10.36 -5.81
N ILE A 832 52.17 10.89 -6.09
CA ILE A 832 53.12 10.29 -7.03
C ILE A 832 53.56 8.90 -6.56
N GLY A 833 53.88 8.76 -5.27
CA GLY A 833 54.29 7.48 -4.68
C GLY A 833 53.17 6.42 -4.64
N ALA A 834 51.91 6.80 -4.80
CA ALA A 834 50.78 5.88 -4.85
C ALA A 834 50.52 5.29 -6.26
N ILE A 835 51.13 5.88 -7.30
CA ILE A 835 50.97 5.44 -8.69
C ILE A 835 52.00 4.35 -8.97
N SER A 836 51.54 3.12 -9.20
CA SER A 836 52.44 2.01 -9.53
C SER A 836 53.07 2.15 -10.91
N LEU A 837 54.26 1.59 -11.09
CA LEU A 837 54.97 1.56 -12.39
C LEU A 837 54.11 0.90 -13.49
N SER A 838 53.33 -0.13 -13.16
CA SER A 838 52.43 -0.78 -14.13
C SER A 838 51.37 0.18 -14.68
N VAL A 839 50.85 1.08 -13.85
CA VAL A 839 49.88 2.11 -14.29
C VAL A 839 50.57 3.18 -15.13
N VAL A 840 51.78 3.60 -14.76
CA VAL A 840 52.58 4.53 -15.58
C VAL A 840 52.83 3.95 -16.96
N SER A 841 53.26 2.68 -17.05
CA SER A 841 53.48 1.99 -18.33
C SER A 841 52.23 1.92 -19.21
N LEU A 842 51.05 1.76 -18.61
CA LEU A 842 49.76 1.75 -19.30
C LEU A 842 49.43 3.09 -19.98
N CYS A 843 49.85 4.20 -19.40
CA CYS A 843 49.57 5.55 -19.89
C CYS A 843 50.67 6.13 -20.80
N ARG A 844 51.80 5.43 -20.99
CA ARG A 844 52.90 5.89 -21.84
C ARG A 844 52.48 6.01 -23.30
N GLY A 845 52.94 7.07 -23.98
CA GLY A 845 52.71 7.30 -25.40
C GLY A 845 51.35 7.94 -25.74
N ILE A 846 50.58 8.35 -24.73
CA ILE A 846 49.31 9.05 -24.90
C ILE A 846 49.51 10.53 -24.60
N SER A 847 49.11 11.40 -25.52
CA SER A 847 49.11 12.84 -25.31
C SER A 847 47.88 13.27 -24.52
N TYR A 848 48.09 14.03 -23.44
CA TYR A 848 47.02 14.54 -22.59
C TYR A 848 47.05 16.06 -22.58
N SER A 849 45.86 16.67 -22.69
CA SER A 849 45.69 18.10 -22.46
C SER A 849 45.82 18.43 -20.97
N LYS A 850 46.26 19.65 -20.67
CA LYS A 850 46.34 20.18 -19.29
C LYS A 850 44.99 20.09 -18.56
N ARG A 851 43.88 20.24 -19.29
CA ARG A 851 42.51 20.04 -18.79
C ARG A 851 41.84 18.86 -19.47
N VAL A 852 41.29 17.94 -18.67
CA VAL A 852 40.50 16.78 -19.14
C VAL A 852 39.06 16.99 -18.71
N SER A 853 38.10 16.76 -19.63
CA SER A 853 36.67 16.83 -19.29
C SER A 853 36.23 15.55 -18.59
N LEU A 854 35.37 15.69 -17.56
CA LEU A 854 34.75 14.55 -16.91
C LEU A 854 33.67 13.95 -17.83
N LEU A 855 33.69 12.63 -18.00
CA LEU A 855 32.60 11.90 -18.63
C LEU A 855 31.33 12.03 -17.78
N GLN A 856 30.19 12.30 -18.41
CA GLN A 856 28.93 12.29 -17.70
C GLN A 856 28.45 10.85 -17.47
N LEU A 857 28.04 10.56 -16.24
CA LEU A 857 27.48 9.26 -15.85
C LEU A 857 26.33 8.83 -16.78
N ALA A 858 25.51 9.80 -17.19
CA ALA A 858 24.37 9.62 -18.09
C ALA A 858 24.76 9.17 -19.50
N ASP A 859 26.01 9.36 -19.94
CA ASP A 859 26.45 8.95 -21.28
C ASP A 859 26.81 7.46 -21.36
N THR A 860 27.11 6.86 -20.21
CA THR A 860 27.42 5.43 -20.12
C THR A 860 26.20 4.57 -20.44
N ILE A 861 26.40 3.37 -21.02
CA ILE A 861 25.31 2.44 -21.35
C ILE A 861 24.47 2.11 -20.11
N CYS A 862 25.12 1.84 -18.98
CA CYS A 862 24.44 1.55 -17.71
C CYS A 862 23.75 2.80 -17.14
N GLY A 863 24.41 3.97 -17.20
CA GLY A 863 23.86 5.23 -16.74
C GLY A 863 22.61 5.66 -17.50
N LYS A 864 22.58 5.48 -18.84
CA LYS A 864 21.38 5.69 -19.66
C LYS A 864 20.19 4.84 -19.20
N VAL A 865 20.44 3.64 -18.67
CA VAL A 865 19.37 2.77 -18.16
C VAL A 865 18.95 3.19 -16.75
N CYS A 866 19.90 3.52 -15.88
CA CYS A 866 19.63 3.77 -14.47
C CYS A 866 19.13 5.20 -14.19
N PHE A 867 19.65 6.20 -14.90
CA PHE A 867 19.47 7.61 -14.56
C PHE A 867 18.63 8.42 -15.57
N SER A 868 18.17 7.83 -16.68
CA SER A 868 17.24 8.51 -17.61
C SER A 868 15.82 8.66 -17.05
N THR A 869 15.09 9.65 -17.54
CA THR A 869 13.73 10.05 -17.09
C THR A 869 12.63 9.04 -17.46
N SER A 870 12.86 8.15 -18.43
CA SER A 870 11.79 7.36 -19.07
C SER A 870 11.69 5.86 -18.69
N LYS A 871 12.53 5.34 -17.78
CA LYS A 871 12.62 3.88 -17.54
C LYS A 871 12.16 3.39 -16.16
N ASN A 872 11.43 2.28 -16.20
CA ASN A 872 10.78 1.55 -15.10
C ASN A 872 11.78 0.61 -14.38
N ASN A 873 11.60 0.35 -13.08
CA ASN A 873 12.36 -0.63 -12.26
C ASN A 873 12.66 -1.97 -12.96
N LYS A 874 11.79 -2.41 -13.87
CA LYS A 874 12.00 -3.60 -14.70
C LYS A 874 13.28 -3.52 -15.55
N ALA A 875 13.60 -2.35 -16.11
CA ALA A 875 14.78 -2.14 -16.94
C ALA A 875 16.07 -2.23 -16.12
N ILE A 876 16.12 -1.53 -14.98
CA ILE A 876 17.26 -1.59 -14.04
C ILE A 876 17.49 -3.03 -13.56
N ARG A 877 16.41 -3.71 -13.15
CA ARG A 877 16.49 -5.10 -12.72
C ARG A 877 17.02 -6.04 -13.81
N SER A 878 16.72 -5.75 -15.08
CA SER A 878 17.19 -6.59 -16.19
C SER A 878 18.72 -6.58 -16.33
N LEU A 879 19.40 -5.51 -15.89
CA LEU A 879 20.88 -5.46 -15.84
C LEU A 879 21.44 -6.53 -14.88
N PHE A 880 20.87 -6.66 -13.68
CA PHE A 880 21.26 -7.68 -12.71
C PHE A 880 20.86 -9.10 -13.15
N GLN A 881 19.69 -9.24 -13.79
CA GLN A 881 19.20 -10.56 -14.21
C GLN A 881 20.04 -11.20 -15.30
N LYS A 882 20.69 -10.40 -16.17
CA LYS A 882 21.55 -10.93 -17.24
C LYS A 882 22.68 -11.83 -16.72
N GLU A 883 23.25 -11.51 -15.56
CA GLU A 883 24.32 -12.30 -14.96
C GLU A 883 23.78 -13.50 -14.15
N LEU A 884 22.52 -13.46 -13.72
CA LEU A 884 21.89 -14.52 -12.92
C LEU A 884 21.31 -15.66 -13.76
N VAL A 885 20.86 -15.35 -14.98
CA VAL A 885 20.04 -16.24 -15.80
C VAL A 885 20.87 -17.30 -16.52
N SER A 886 20.38 -18.53 -16.57
CA SER A 886 20.95 -19.61 -17.38
C SER A 886 19.95 -20.17 -18.38
N LYS A 887 20.43 -20.70 -19.51
CA LYS A 887 19.56 -21.39 -20.49
C LYS A 887 18.98 -22.68 -19.87
N PRO A 888 17.69 -22.99 -20.10
CA PRO A 888 17.12 -24.29 -19.73
C PRO A 888 17.86 -25.45 -20.40
N HIS A 889 18.26 -26.46 -19.63
CA HIS A 889 18.93 -27.68 -20.15
C HIS A 889 18.09 -28.40 -21.22
N VAL A 890 16.77 -28.25 -21.17
CA VAL A 890 15.85 -28.88 -22.12
C VAL A 890 16.02 -28.39 -23.55
N ILE A 891 16.59 -27.19 -23.75
CA ILE A 891 16.89 -26.65 -25.09
C ILE A 891 17.85 -27.55 -25.86
N SER A 892 18.83 -28.15 -25.18
CA SER A 892 19.78 -29.11 -25.78
C SER A 892 19.31 -30.57 -25.72
N TYR A 893 18.29 -30.88 -24.92
CA TYR A 893 17.82 -32.25 -24.69
C TYR A 893 16.85 -32.71 -25.78
N TRP A 894 15.76 -31.97 -26.01
CA TRP A 894 14.68 -32.40 -26.92
C TRP A 894 15.09 -32.49 -28.40
N PRO A 895 15.99 -31.64 -28.93
CA PRO A 895 16.45 -31.78 -30.31
C PRO A 895 17.11 -33.12 -30.64
N ARG A 896 17.55 -33.88 -29.63
CA ARG A 896 18.09 -35.25 -29.80
C ARG A 896 17.04 -36.26 -30.27
N PHE A 897 15.75 -35.96 -30.12
CA PHE A 897 14.65 -36.88 -30.41
C PHE A 897 13.75 -36.41 -31.57
N ILE A 898 13.62 -35.11 -31.79
CA ILE A 898 12.57 -34.53 -32.66
C ILE A 898 13.14 -33.49 -33.66
N GLY A 899 14.47 -33.36 -33.78
CA GLY A 899 15.11 -32.40 -34.70
C GLY A 899 15.08 -30.94 -34.22
N THR A 900 15.14 -29.98 -35.15
CA THR A 900 15.23 -28.54 -34.83
C THR A 900 13.91 -27.98 -34.28
N ILE A 901 13.91 -27.55 -33.01
CA ILE A 901 12.74 -27.00 -32.31
C ILE A 901 12.82 -25.48 -32.25
N ASN A 902 11.76 -24.79 -32.70
CA ASN A 902 11.61 -23.34 -32.48
C ASN A 902 11.12 -23.05 -31.05
N TRP A 903 12.07 -22.97 -30.12
CA TRP A 903 11.80 -22.78 -28.69
C TRP A 903 10.95 -21.54 -28.36
N ASN A 904 11.14 -20.43 -29.07
CA ASN A 904 10.36 -19.21 -28.83
C ASN A 904 8.85 -19.45 -29.05
N LYS A 905 8.49 -20.24 -30.07
CA LYS A 905 7.09 -20.62 -30.31
C LYS A 905 6.59 -21.61 -29.26
N VAL A 906 7.40 -22.62 -28.92
CA VAL A 906 7.04 -23.66 -27.94
C VAL A 906 6.76 -23.07 -26.56
N TRP A 907 7.61 -22.16 -26.07
CA TRP A 907 7.43 -21.55 -24.76
C TRP A 907 6.18 -20.68 -24.65
N LEU A 908 5.78 -20.05 -25.76
CA LEU A 908 4.61 -19.16 -25.80
C LEU A 908 3.30 -19.90 -26.09
N LEU A 909 3.35 -21.14 -26.58
CA LEU A 909 2.18 -21.92 -26.94
C LEU A 909 1.11 -21.97 -25.83
N PRO A 910 1.44 -22.24 -24.54
CA PRO A 910 0.43 -22.30 -23.47
C PRO A 910 -0.20 -20.94 -23.15
N ASN A 911 0.42 -19.83 -23.58
CA ASN A 911 -0.09 -18.47 -23.37
C ASN A 911 -0.92 -17.96 -24.56
N LYS A 912 -0.88 -18.65 -25.71
CA LYS A 912 -1.64 -18.29 -26.92
C LYS A 912 -3.12 -18.70 -26.82
N TYR A 913 -3.43 -19.74 -26.04
CA TYR A 913 -4.78 -20.30 -25.90
C TYR A 913 -5.41 -19.96 -24.55
N ILE A 914 -6.74 -19.83 -24.52
CA ILE A 914 -7.54 -19.60 -23.30
C ILE A 914 -7.71 -20.94 -22.56
N ILE A 915 -6.61 -21.41 -21.96
CA ILE A 915 -6.58 -22.63 -21.14
C ILE A 915 -6.34 -22.29 -19.66
N THR A 916 -6.76 -23.17 -18.75
CA THR A 916 -6.63 -22.95 -17.30
C THR A 916 -5.16 -22.97 -16.85
N ASN A 917 -4.84 -22.32 -15.74
CA ASN A 917 -3.46 -22.28 -15.21
C ASN A 917 -2.91 -23.67 -14.85
N LYS A 918 -3.78 -24.63 -14.50
CA LYS A 918 -3.40 -26.02 -14.23
C LYS A 918 -2.94 -26.75 -15.50
N VAL A 919 -3.63 -26.56 -16.62
CA VAL A 919 -3.21 -27.12 -17.91
C VAL A 919 -1.88 -26.50 -18.35
N LYS A 920 -1.72 -25.18 -18.20
CA LYS A 920 -0.44 -24.49 -18.47
C LYS A 920 0.71 -25.03 -17.61
N GLU A 921 0.45 -25.38 -16.35
CA GLU A 921 1.43 -26.00 -15.46
C GLU A 921 1.85 -27.39 -15.96
N ILE A 922 0.91 -28.23 -16.42
CA ILE A 922 1.22 -29.54 -16.99
C ILE A 922 2.15 -29.38 -18.21
N SER A 923 1.80 -28.50 -19.15
CA SER A 923 2.65 -28.21 -20.32
C SER A 923 4.06 -27.75 -19.89
N PHE A 924 4.14 -26.85 -18.90
CA PHE A 924 5.41 -26.37 -18.39
C PHE A 924 6.27 -27.49 -17.79
N LYS A 925 5.66 -28.40 -17.01
CA LYS A 925 6.34 -29.56 -16.41
C LYS A 925 6.83 -30.55 -17.45
N ILE A 926 6.05 -30.81 -18.49
CA ILE A 926 6.41 -31.70 -19.60
C ILE A 926 7.62 -31.13 -20.33
N LEU A 927 7.55 -29.87 -20.77
CA LEU A 927 8.65 -29.23 -21.50
C LEU A 927 9.96 -29.21 -20.71
N HIS A 928 9.87 -29.06 -19.39
CA HIS A 928 11.02 -29.07 -18.48
C HIS A 928 11.44 -30.45 -17.97
N LYS A 929 10.81 -31.53 -18.46
CA LYS A 929 11.17 -32.92 -18.13
C LYS A 929 11.07 -33.25 -16.64
N PHE A 930 10.04 -32.74 -15.95
CA PHE A 930 9.76 -33.11 -14.56
C PHE A 930 8.28 -33.37 -14.29
N TYR A 931 7.47 -33.51 -15.35
CA TYR A 931 6.17 -34.14 -15.24
C TYR A 931 6.36 -35.66 -15.14
N PRO A 932 5.79 -36.34 -14.14
CA PRO A 932 5.76 -37.79 -14.12
C PRO A 932 4.88 -38.27 -15.29
N ALA A 933 5.53 -38.66 -16.39
CA ALA A 933 4.89 -39.31 -17.53
C ALA A 933 5.13 -40.83 -17.44
N LYS A 934 4.23 -41.64 -18.00
CA LYS A 934 4.24 -43.12 -17.92
C LYS A 934 5.59 -43.76 -18.23
N HIS A 935 6.37 -43.23 -19.18
CA HIS A 935 7.72 -43.74 -19.50
C HIS A 935 8.79 -43.54 -18.41
N PHE A 936 8.57 -42.63 -17.44
CA PHE A 936 9.50 -42.40 -16.32
C PHE A 936 9.20 -43.29 -15.12
N LEU A 937 7.96 -43.76 -14.98
CA LEU A 937 7.53 -44.64 -13.89
C LEU A 937 8.05 -46.08 -14.07
N SER A 938 8.23 -46.53 -15.32
CA SER A 938 8.84 -47.83 -15.64
C SER A 938 10.29 -47.98 -15.17
N LYS A 939 10.98 -46.87 -14.85
CA LYS A 939 12.32 -46.90 -14.23
C LYS A 939 12.29 -47.19 -12.73
N PHE A 940 11.15 -46.99 -12.06
CA PHE A 940 11.01 -47.20 -10.61
C PHE A 940 10.23 -48.47 -10.29
N ASN A 941 9.36 -48.94 -11.19
CA ASN A 941 8.72 -50.24 -11.08
C ASN A 941 8.47 -50.81 -12.49
N LYS A 942 9.00 -52.01 -12.78
CA LYS A 942 8.97 -52.61 -14.13
C LYS A 942 7.58 -53.10 -14.54
N ASP A 943 6.68 -53.29 -13.58
CA ASP A 943 5.37 -53.93 -13.78
C ASP A 943 4.22 -52.95 -14.11
N ILE A 944 4.53 -51.70 -14.47
CA ILE A 944 3.52 -50.71 -14.84
C ILE A 944 3.25 -50.82 -16.34
N ASP A 945 2.04 -51.24 -16.71
CA ASP A 945 1.56 -51.25 -18.09
C ASP A 945 1.62 -49.85 -18.71
N VAL A 946 2.28 -49.76 -19.87
CA VAL A 946 2.64 -48.53 -20.57
C VAL A 946 1.55 -48.03 -21.53
N ASN A 947 0.43 -48.76 -21.70
CA ASN A 947 -0.58 -48.51 -22.73
C ASN A 947 -1.99 -48.03 -22.27
N CYS A 948 -2.43 -48.15 -21.01
CA CYS A 948 -2.14 -47.14 -19.99
C CYS A 948 -2.53 -45.73 -20.47
#